data_AF-A0A1Y2HZV9-F1
#
_entry.id   AF-A0A1Y2HZV9-F1
#
_cell.length_a   1.000
_cell.length_b   1.000
_cell.length_c   1.000
_cell.angle_alpha   90.00
_cell.angle_beta   90.00
_cell.angle_gamma   90.00
#
_symmetry.space_group_name_H-M   'P 1'
#
loop_
_entity.id
_entity.type
_entity.pdbx_description
1 polymer ?
#
loop_
_entity_poly.entity_id
_entity_poly.type
_entity_poly.pdbx_seq_one_letter_code
_entity_poly.pdbx_strand_id
1 'polypeptide(L)'
;MSVDPRQFIKEIEEEGVEHDPMAHLETQGQSRKIIDRENDYKARRLNRTLSPDRKDAFAAAANGNAGSSADGAAMSYADVMRQAELEKEEHRVRAEIARRQREAAENGTATASSSSSSSSSAPSSSVAETPRRRSRWDQTPVVSEWDKDDSASHSSTSATAGSRWDETPRADALPTNGAAAASSTVPRKRDVSAPGVIGVAETPRKRSRWDETPVAAPGASTIMATPMATSSMVPMTPTGIAPDAATEMDIRNAFMSDEELDALLPATGYKILDPPANYQPIRTPSRKILATPTAMQSDLQYFGKLLDERDETSMSIEELKERKVMRLLIKIKNGTPPVRKPNLEEQERHLLVKVIDRVLYKLDDLVRPYVHKILVGREIISNLAKAAGLATMIATMRPDIDHTDEYVRNTTARAFAVVGSALGIPALLPFLRAVCRSKKSWQARHTGIKIIQQIALLMGCAILPHLKNLVTALADGLQDEQPKVRTMTALAIAALAEAAHPYGIESFDTIVIPLWQDVRKHRGKALAAFLKAIGSLIPLMDVEAAAYYTEQVMEIVIREFASPDEEMRKIVLKVVKQCVSTDGIEAAYVRDNVLDDFFRNFWVRRMALDKRNAKPLVETTVEIAKKAGVGVVVQRLVGDLKDESEPYRKVVMEAIDQIVSSLGVADIDEPLEQRLIDGMLFAFQEQSTEDVVMLNGFGTIVNSLGARCRPYLQQICTTILWRLNNKSAKVRQQAADLVSRVAVVLRTCGEDKLLAHLGVVLYEYLGEEYPEVLGSILGALKAIVNVIGMTDMNPPIKELLPRLTPILRNRHEKVQENVIDLVGRIADRGAEYVSAREWMRICFELLDLLKAHKKAIRRAAVNTFGYIAKAIGPQDVLASKRVCTTVAIAIVAETCAPFTVLPALMCEYRVPELNVQNGVLKSLSFLFEYIGEMGKDYVYAVTPLLEDALIDRDLVHRQTACTTVKHIALGVAGLGCEDAMVHLLNHVMPNIFETSPHVINAVTDAIEALRVALGPGIVLNYIVQGLFHPARRVREIYWKVYNSMYIGAQDAMVPYYPKVPSDERHRWTREELYYF
;
A
#
# COMPACT_ATOMS: atom_id res chain seq x y z
N MET A 1 -12.37 6.68 95.18
CA MET A 1 -12.40 8.15 95.03
C MET A 1 -11.88 8.49 93.64
N SER A 2 -12.21 9.67 93.10
CA SER A 2 -11.88 10.03 91.72
C SER A 2 -10.39 10.36 91.57
N VAL A 3 -9.73 9.73 90.60
CA VAL A 3 -8.41 10.11 90.07
C VAL A 3 -8.51 9.95 88.54
N ASP A 4 -8.03 10.96 87.79
CA ASP A 4 -8.31 11.10 86.36
C ASP A 4 -7.29 10.31 85.52
N PRO A 5 -7.69 9.38 84.62
CA PRO A 5 -6.76 8.51 83.87
C PRO A 5 -5.70 9.22 83.02
N ARG A 6 -5.82 10.53 82.81
CA ARG A 6 -4.91 11.35 82.01
C ARG A 6 -3.53 11.60 82.64
N GLN A 7 -3.35 11.37 83.94
CA GLN A 7 -2.02 11.45 84.56
C GLN A 7 -1.20 10.18 84.35
N PHE A 8 -1.82 9.01 84.52
CA PHE A 8 -1.18 7.70 84.39
C PHE A 8 -0.62 7.41 82.98
N ILE A 9 -1.20 8.04 81.94
CA ILE A 9 -0.71 7.94 80.56
C ILE A 9 0.60 8.72 80.36
N LYS A 10 0.82 9.81 81.11
CA LYS A 10 2.06 10.62 81.00
C LYS A 10 3.25 9.98 81.69
N GLU A 11 3.06 9.37 82.86
CA GLU A 11 4.14 8.66 83.57
C GLU A 11 4.71 7.51 82.73
N ILE A 12 3.90 6.89 81.86
CA ILE A 12 4.33 5.82 80.94
C ILE A 12 5.13 6.33 79.72
N GLU A 13 4.99 7.61 79.33
CA GLU A 13 5.73 8.19 78.21
C GLU A 13 7.12 8.74 78.60
N GLU A 14 7.39 8.97 79.89
CA GLU A 14 8.63 9.63 80.36
C GLU A 14 9.77 8.68 80.78
N GLU A 15 9.51 7.38 81.03
CA GLU A 15 10.56 6.39 81.42
C GLU A 15 11.17 5.60 80.23
N GLY A 16 10.81 5.92 78.98
CA GLY A 16 11.12 5.11 77.79
C GLY A 16 12.49 5.31 77.11
N VAL A 17 13.50 5.89 77.76
CA VAL A 17 14.76 6.33 77.10
C VAL A 17 16.00 5.59 77.60
N GLU A 18 16.31 4.44 77.00
CA GLU A 18 17.67 3.88 76.96
C GLU A 18 18.20 3.79 75.53
N HIS A 19 19.52 3.93 75.37
CA HIS A 19 20.20 4.11 74.08
C HIS A 19 20.84 2.79 73.61
N ASP A 20 20.18 2.07 72.69
CA ASP A 20 20.70 0.82 72.13
C ASP A 20 21.83 1.06 71.10
N PRO A 21 23.08 0.61 71.36
CA PRO A 21 24.21 0.81 70.47
C PRO A 21 24.25 -0.12 69.24
N MET A 22 23.17 -0.85 68.90
CA MET A 22 23.13 -1.75 67.73
C MET A 22 22.54 -1.13 66.44
N ALA A 23 22.16 0.15 66.45
CA ALA A 23 21.54 0.87 65.32
C ALA A 23 22.35 0.89 64.00
N HIS A 24 23.62 0.48 64.01
CA HIS A 24 24.49 0.45 62.83
C HIS A 24 24.28 -0.74 61.88
N LEU A 25 23.40 -1.70 62.19
CA LEU A 25 23.23 -2.94 61.40
C LEU A 25 21.93 -3.04 60.57
N GLU A 26 20.94 -2.16 60.74
CA GLU A 26 19.66 -2.26 60.00
C GLU A 26 19.61 -1.52 58.64
N THR A 27 20.70 -0.85 58.25
CA THR A 27 20.75 0.03 57.05
C THR A 27 20.71 -0.68 55.68
N GLN A 28 20.37 -1.98 55.62
CA GLN A 28 20.14 -2.72 54.36
C GLN A 28 18.81 -3.51 54.31
N GLY A 29 17.82 -3.16 55.13
CA GLY A 29 16.48 -3.77 55.11
C GLY A 29 15.41 -3.00 54.31
N GLN A 30 15.30 -3.19 52.99
CA GLN A 30 14.15 -2.61 52.24
C GLN A 30 12.82 -3.23 52.68
N SER A 31 11.83 -2.39 53.04
CA SER A 31 10.50 -2.78 53.56
C SER A 31 9.81 -3.88 52.72
N ARG A 32 9.15 -4.85 53.38
CA ARG A 32 8.61 -6.04 52.71
C ARG A 32 7.24 -5.86 52.02
N LYS A 33 6.60 -4.70 52.15
CA LYS A 33 5.30 -4.40 51.50
C LYS A 33 5.54 -3.74 50.14
N ILE A 34 4.73 -4.10 49.13
CA ILE A 34 4.86 -3.56 47.77
C ILE A 34 4.37 -2.09 47.70
N ILE A 35 3.38 -1.72 48.51
CA ILE A 35 2.81 -0.37 48.59
C ILE A 35 3.90 0.66 48.93
N ASP A 36 4.71 0.36 49.94
CA ASP A 36 5.82 1.18 50.42
C ASP A 36 6.99 1.32 49.40
N ARG A 37 6.88 0.68 48.23
CA ARG A 37 7.85 0.71 47.12
C ARG A 37 7.28 1.24 45.81
N GLU A 38 6.03 1.72 45.77
CA GLU A 38 5.46 2.34 44.58
C GLU A 38 5.79 3.84 44.51
N ASN A 39 6.30 4.32 43.36
CA ASN A 39 6.48 5.75 43.12
C ASN A 39 5.17 6.54 43.27
N ASP A 40 5.30 7.76 43.77
CA ASP A 40 4.25 8.76 44.04
C ASP A 40 3.13 8.85 42.98
N TYR A 41 3.48 8.76 41.70
CA TYR A 41 2.53 8.77 40.58
C TYR A 41 1.53 7.60 40.59
N LYS A 42 1.94 6.42 41.09
CA LYS A 42 1.07 5.24 41.23
C LYS A 42 0.24 5.29 42.50
N ALA A 43 0.77 5.83 43.60
CA ALA A 43 0.03 6.03 44.85
C ALA A 43 -1.21 6.92 44.65
N ARG A 44 -1.10 7.94 43.79
CA ARG A 44 -2.21 8.83 43.36
C ARG A 44 -3.39 8.10 42.70
N ARG A 45 -3.29 6.80 42.35
CA ARG A 45 -4.42 6.01 41.86
C ARG A 45 -5.44 5.66 42.95
N LEU A 46 -5.00 5.55 44.21
CA LEU A 46 -5.85 5.16 45.34
C LEU A 46 -6.73 6.32 45.83
N ASN A 47 -6.24 7.56 45.75
CA ASN A 47 -6.96 8.76 46.18
C ASN A 47 -7.81 9.39 45.06
N ARG A 48 -8.03 8.69 43.94
CA ARG A 48 -8.97 9.11 42.90
C ARG A 48 -10.36 8.55 43.19
N THR A 49 -11.26 9.43 43.62
CA THR A 49 -12.70 9.18 43.50
C THR A 49 -13.05 8.92 42.04
N LEU A 50 -13.87 7.89 41.80
CA LEU A 50 -14.45 7.67 40.48
C LEU A 50 -15.48 8.78 40.19
N SER A 51 -15.77 9.03 38.91
CA SER A 51 -16.57 10.19 38.49
C SER A 51 -17.94 10.25 39.19
N PRO A 52 -18.43 11.45 39.57
CA PRO A 52 -19.81 11.63 40.01
C PRO A 52 -20.80 11.14 38.94
N ASP A 53 -21.92 10.57 39.37
CA ASP A 53 -22.92 9.99 38.48
C ASP A 53 -23.48 11.02 37.49
N ARG A 54 -23.55 10.62 36.22
CA ARG A 54 -24.05 11.46 35.13
C ARG A 54 -25.52 11.18 34.86
N LYS A 55 -26.29 12.24 34.66
CA LYS A 55 -27.70 12.17 34.28
C LYS A 55 -27.86 11.55 32.89
N ASP A 56 -28.61 10.45 32.78
CA ASP A 56 -29.01 9.88 31.49
C ASP A 56 -29.96 10.83 30.75
N ALA A 57 -29.69 11.04 29.45
CA ALA A 57 -30.47 11.90 28.57
C ALA A 57 -31.79 11.24 28.10
N PHE A 58 -31.91 9.91 28.17
CA PHE A 58 -33.10 9.19 27.67
C PHE A 58 -34.17 8.92 28.73
N ALA A 59 -33.81 8.95 30.03
CA ALA A 59 -34.75 8.72 31.13
C ALA A 59 -35.96 9.66 31.13
N ALA A 60 -35.81 10.89 30.62
CA ALA A 60 -36.87 11.91 30.58
C ALA A 60 -38.04 11.60 29.62
N ALA A 61 -37.88 10.64 28.70
CA ALA A 61 -38.93 10.28 27.74
C ALA A 61 -39.86 9.14 28.21
N ALA A 62 -39.52 8.45 29.31
CA ALA A 62 -40.14 7.17 29.67
C ALA A 62 -41.32 7.27 30.67
N ASN A 63 -41.35 8.28 31.54
CA ASN A 63 -42.38 8.44 32.57
C ASN A 63 -42.88 9.89 32.62
N GLY A 64 -44.09 10.13 32.13
CA GLY A 64 -44.75 11.43 32.24
C GLY A 64 -45.46 11.58 33.60
N ASN A 65 -44.79 12.16 34.59
CA ASN A 65 -45.46 12.73 35.76
C ASN A 65 -44.67 13.93 36.32
N ALA A 66 -45.39 14.94 36.82
CA ALA A 66 -44.80 16.15 37.38
C ALA A 66 -45.09 16.24 38.88
N GLY A 67 -44.05 16.21 39.72
CA GLY A 67 -44.21 16.37 41.18
C GLY A 67 -42.95 16.05 41.98
N SER A 68 -42.46 17.05 42.70
CA SER A 68 -41.67 16.97 43.95
C SER A 68 -40.76 15.77 44.21
N SER A 69 -39.44 16.01 44.16
CA SER A 69 -38.57 15.85 45.34
C SER A 69 -37.30 16.69 45.17
N ALA A 70 -36.73 17.16 46.28
CA ALA A 70 -35.52 17.99 46.32
C ALA A 70 -34.25 17.17 46.63
N ASP A 71 -33.11 17.85 46.65
CA ASP A 71 -31.76 17.38 47.00
C ASP A 71 -31.16 16.27 46.12
N GLY A 72 -30.34 16.71 45.15
CA GLY A 72 -29.64 15.85 44.18
C GLY A 72 -28.90 16.66 43.11
N ALA A 73 -28.03 17.59 43.52
CA ALA A 73 -27.38 18.56 42.64
C ALA A 73 -26.25 17.94 41.77
N ALA A 74 -26.62 17.36 40.63
CA ALA A 74 -25.65 16.88 39.62
C ALA A 74 -25.02 18.05 38.84
N MET A 75 -23.68 18.15 38.85
CA MET A 75 -22.95 19.28 38.25
C MET A 75 -22.85 19.23 36.71
N SER A 76 -22.81 20.40 36.06
CA SER A 76 -22.67 20.52 34.61
C SER A 76 -21.23 20.32 34.14
N TYR A 77 -21.05 19.90 32.88
CA TYR A 77 -19.73 19.79 32.25
C TYR A 77 -18.93 21.11 32.29
N ALA A 78 -19.61 22.26 32.16
CA ALA A 78 -18.98 23.57 32.26
C ALA A 78 -18.42 23.85 33.67
N ASP A 79 -19.07 23.36 34.72
CA ASP A 79 -18.64 23.55 36.11
C ASP A 79 -17.50 22.58 36.46
N VAL A 80 -17.57 21.34 35.96
CA VAL A 80 -16.48 20.35 36.07
C VAL A 80 -15.20 20.84 35.38
N MET A 81 -15.31 21.49 34.21
CA MET A 81 -14.17 22.12 33.55
C MET A 81 -13.60 23.28 34.38
N ARG A 82 -14.46 24.16 34.90
CA ARG A 82 -14.05 25.30 35.75
C ARG A 82 -13.36 24.83 37.05
N GLN A 83 -13.85 23.74 37.65
CA GLN A 83 -13.24 23.14 38.83
C GLN A 83 -11.88 22.48 38.51
N ALA A 84 -11.76 21.80 37.37
CA ALA A 84 -10.48 21.26 36.88
C ALA A 84 -9.48 22.35 36.43
N GLU A 85 -9.93 23.58 36.19
CA GLU A 85 -9.06 24.76 36.04
C GLU A 85 -8.63 25.32 37.41
N LEU A 86 -9.54 25.45 38.38
CA LEU A 86 -9.22 25.85 39.75
C LEU A 86 -8.22 24.89 40.43
N GLU A 87 -8.35 23.57 40.24
CA GLU A 87 -7.38 22.59 40.74
C GLU A 87 -5.97 22.78 40.15
N LYS A 88 -5.86 23.22 38.88
CA LYS A 88 -4.57 23.55 38.25
C LYS A 88 -4.01 24.87 38.79
N GLU A 89 -4.86 25.89 38.97
CA GLU A 89 -4.50 27.15 39.60
C GLU A 89 -3.95 26.90 41.03
N GLU A 90 -4.67 26.12 41.85
CA GLU A 90 -4.23 25.72 43.19
C GLU A 90 -2.90 24.96 43.17
N HIS A 91 -2.71 24.02 42.23
CA HIS A 91 -1.46 23.26 42.13
C HIS A 91 -0.30 24.14 41.65
N ARG A 92 -0.55 25.16 40.80
CA ARG A 92 0.45 26.17 40.42
C ARG A 92 0.81 27.04 41.62
N VAL A 93 -0.18 27.54 42.37
CA VAL A 93 0.02 28.38 43.56
C VAL A 93 0.74 27.62 44.68
N ARG A 94 0.37 26.35 44.96
CA ARG A 94 1.11 25.51 45.92
C ARG A 94 2.56 25.26 45.51
N ALA A 95 2.83 25.06 44.21
CA ALA A 95 4.20 24.93 43.71
C ALA A 95 5.00 26.23 43.84
N GLU A 96 4.38 27.39 43.57
CA GLU A 96 5.01 28.71 43.72
C GLU A 96 5.32 29.04 45.18
N ILE A 97 4.39 28.73 46.11
CA ILE A 97 4.60 28.84 47.55
C ILE A 97 5.73 27.92 48.02
N ALA A 98 5.77 26.67 47.54
CA ALA A 98 6.85 25.74 47.87
C ALA A 98 8.21 26.18 47.29
N ARG A 99 8.24 26.85 46.13
CA ARG A 99 9.47 27.45 45.59
C ARG A 99 9.93 28.63 46.44
N ARG A 100 9.02 29.57 46.77
CA ARG A 100 9.31 30.69 47.70
C ARG A 100 9.75 30.22 49.08
N GLN A 101 9.22 29.11 49.60
CA GLN A 101 9.66 28.54 50.87
C GLN A 101 11.07 27.93 50.80
N ARG A 102 11.49 27.36 49.67
CA ARG A 102 12.88 26.95 49.44
C ARG A 102 13.80 28.15 49.27
N GLU A 103 13.43 29.11 48.43
CA GLU A 103 14.15 30.37 48.25
C GLU A 103 14.34 31.12 49.59
N ALA A 104 13.33 31.12 50.47
CA ALA A 104 13.42 31.69 51.81
C ALA A 104 14.28 30.86 52.78
N ALA A 105 14.27 29.53 52.67
CA ALA A 105 15.13 28.66 53.48
C ALA A 105 16.61 28.78 53.08
N GLU A 106 16.91 28.84 51.78
CA GLU A 106 18.26 28.98 51.23
C GLU A 106 18.86 30.36 51.53
N ASN A 107 18.07 31.44 51.41
CA ASN A 107 18.51 32.77 51.84
C ASN A 107 18.55 32.95 53.38
N GLY A 108 17.77 32.17 54.13
CA GLY A 108 17.68 32.27 55.60
C GLY A 108 18.94 31.85 56.35
N THR A 109 19.84 31.11 55.72
CA THR A 109 21.09 30.61 56.33
C THR A 109 22.33 31.50 56.15
N ALA A 110 22.22 32.64 55.47
CA ALA A 110 23.38 33.37 54.93
C ALA A 110 23.71 34.75 55.56
N THR A 111 22.99 35.22 56.59
CA THR A 111 23.35 36.48 57.31
C THR A 111 22.91 36.48 58.78
N ALA A 112 23.72 35.87 59.66
CA ALA A 112 23.44 35.77 61.10
C ALA A 112 24.63 36.18 61.99
N SER A 113 25.15 37.40 61.84
CA SER A 113 26.19 37.95 62.73
C SER A 113 26.21 39.48 62.81
N SER A 114 25.79 40.04 63.96
CA SER A 114 26.03 41.42 64.47
C SER A 114 25.52 42.64 63.67
N SER A 115 25.12 43.77 64.28
CA SER A 115 24.53 44.04 65.62
C SER A 115 24.01 45.51 65.73
N SER A 116 23.01 45.73 66.59
CA SER A 116 22.76 46.95 67.40
C SER A 116 22.61 48.36 66.77
N SER A 117 21.34 48.84 66.76
CA SER A 117 20.85 50.12 67.37
C SER A 117 21.27 51.53 66.87
N SER A 118 20.31 52.17 66.17
CA SER A 118 19.64 53.47 66.49
C SER A 118 20.27 54.88 66.35
N SER A 119 19.37 55.81 65.94
CA SER A 119 19.23 57.25 66.28
C SER A 119 20.10 58.37 65.63
N SER A 120 19.55 58.94 64.55
CA SER A 120 19.23 60.39 64.34
C SER A 120 20.21 61.54 64.66
N SER A 121 20.44 62.42 63.66
CA SER A 121 20.05 63.85 63.70
C SER A 121 20.37 64.59 62.37
N ALA A 122 19.90 65.84 62.23
CA ALA A 122 20.00 66.75 61.06
C ALA A 122 21.07 67.86 61.32
N PRO A 123 21.27 68.95 60.52
CA PRO A 123 20.55 69.44 59.32
C PRO A 123 21.43 70.02 58.16
N SER A 124 20.76 70.69 57.20
CA SER A 124 21.17 71.73 56.20
C SER A 124 22.60 72.35 56.26
N SER A 125 23.26 72.80 55.17
CA SER A 125 22.72 73.73 54.12
C SER A 125 23.59 73.98 52.86
N SER A 126 22.95 74.44 51.77
CA SER A 126 23.39 75.48 50.78
C SER A 126 24.63 75.36 49.83
N VAL A 127 24.33 75.31 48.51
CA VAL A 127 24.96 76.04 47.35
C VAL A 127 26.43 75.75 46.91
N ALA A 128 26.63 75.30 45.64
CA ALA A 128 27.47 75.96 44.59
C ALA A 128 27.63 75.19 43.23
N GLU A 129 27.41 75.91 42.11
CA GLU A 129 28.07 75.88 40.75
C GLU A 129 28.31 74.61 39.86
N THR A 130 28.62 74.85 38.57
CA THR A 130 28.71 73.89 37.42
C THR A 130 29.94 74.25 36.51
N PRO A 131 30.04 74.30 35.13
CA PRO A 131 29.22 73.84 33.96
C PRO A 131 29.96 73.20 32.72
N ARG A 132 29.19 72.56 31.80
CA ARG A 132 29.45 72.33 30.33
C ARG A 132 30.52 71.27 29.92
N ARG A 133 30.64 70.77 28.65
CA ARG A 133 30.21 71.11 27.24
C ARG A 133 29.64 69.82 26.52
N ARG A 134 28.74 69.78 25.50
CA ARG A 134 28.62 70.33 24.10
C ARG A 134 29.67 69.80 23.09
N SER A 135 29.43 69.44 21.80
CA SER A 135 28.45 69.83 20.71
C SER A 135 28.38 68.73 19.60
N ARG A 136 27.24 68.30 18.97
CA ARG A 136 26.43 68.76 17.78
C ARG A 136 27.12 68.92 16.40
N TRP A 137 26.54 68.30 15.33
CA TRP A 137 26.13 68.73 13.94
C TRP A 137 25.88 67.42 13.10
N ASP A 138 25.02 67.19 12.09
CA ASP A 138 23.92 67.82 11.31
C ASP A 138 24.16 67.63 9.79
N GLN A 139 23.23 66.99 9.02
CA GLN A 139 22.86 67.25 7.58
C GLN A 139 22.15 66.08 6.85
N THR A 140 21.42 66.38 5.76
CA THR A 140 20.68 65.44 4.87
C THR A 140 20.70 65.83 3.38
N PRO A 141 20.65 64.84 2.47
CA PRO A 141 20.16 64.96 1.08
C PRO A 141 19.25 63.77 0.64
N VAL A 142 18.40 63.78 -0.41
CA VAL A 142 17.72 64.84 -1.20
C VAL A 142 16.44 64.24 -1.87
N VAL A 143 15.67 65.01 -2.65
CA VAL A 143 14.35 64.66 -3.26
C VAL A 143 14.43 64.11 -4.70
N SER A 144 13.55 63.17 -5.08
CA SER A 144 12.84 63.13 -6.39
C SER A 144 11.72 62.06 -6.45
N GLU A 145 10.85 62.16 -7.48
CA GLU A 145 9.50 61.56 -7.59
C GLU A 145 9.27 60.98 -9.02
N TRP A 146 8.03 60.66 -9.39
CA TRP A 146 7.43 60.35 -10.72
C TRP A 146 6.98 58.89 -10.98
N ASP A 147 6.19 58.70 -12.03
CA ASP A 147 4.86 58.05 -11.98
C ASP A 147 4.57 57.09 -13.17
N LYS A 148 3.58 56.20 -12.99
CA LYS A 148 2.83 55.37 -13.98
C LYS A 148 3.41 54.14 -14.73
N ASP A 149 2.68 53.03 -14.52
CA ASP A 149 2.01 52.14 -15.50
C ASP A 149 2.73 51.09 -16.39
N ASP A 150 1.92 50.03 -16.64
CA ASP A 150 1.91 49.02 -17.72
C ASP A 150 2.95 47.88 -17.86
N SER A 151 2.51 46.71 -17.36
CA SER A 151 2.19 45.51 -18.19
C SER A 151 3.11 44.26 -18.21
N ALA A 152 2.44 43.12 -18.44
CA ALA A 152 2.89 41.86 -19.08
C ALA A 152 3.89 40.87 -18.41
N SER A 153 3.31 39.71 -18.03
CA SER A 153 3.79 38.33 -18.29
C SER A 153 4.75 37.60 -17.32
N HIS A 154 4.69 36.27 -17.40
CA HIS A 154 5.29 35.25 -16.52
C HIS A 154 6.84 35.21 -16.55
N SER A 155 7.57 34.70 -15.55
CA SER A 155 7.46 33.31 -15.06
C SER A 155 8.47 32.91 -13.96
N SER A 156 8.23 31.72 -13.37
CA SER A 156 9.20 30.76 -12.81
C SER A 156 9.74 30.90 -11.36
N THR A 157 9.54 29.79 -10.63
CA THR A 157 10.42 29.15 -9.61
C THR A 157 11.11 29.94 -8.49
N SER A 158 10.79 29.52 -7.26
CA SER A 158 11.79 29.06 -6.29
C SER A 158 11.24 27.84 -5.52
N ALA A 159 12.10 27.11 -4.80
CA ALA A 159 11.73 25.86 -4.12
C ALA A 159 12.26 25.81 -2.67
N THR A 160 11.62 24.99 -1.83
CA THR A 160 12.16 24.56 -0.52
C THR A 160 11.47 23.26 -0.09
N ALA A 161 12.06 22.51 0.84
CA ALA A 161 11.66 21.13 1.16
C ALA A 161 11.77 20.81 2.66
N GLY A 162 11.10 19.74 3.09
CA GLY A 162 11.03 19.28 4.49
C GLY A 162 9.72 19.72 5.18
N SER A 163 9.17 18.96 6.13
CA SER A 163 9.52 17.61 6.62
C SER A 163 8.26 16.85 7.04
N ARG A 164 8.36 15.55 7.33
CA ARG A 164 7.25 14.65 7.67
C ARG A 164 7.55 13.90 8.97
N TRP A 165 6.62 13.97 9.93
CA TRP A 165 6.52 13.04 11.06
C TRP A 165 5.07 12.55 11.20
N ASP A 166 4.93 11.39 11.83
CA ASP A 166 3.73 10.75 12.37
C ASP A 166 2.48 10.57 11.49
N GLU A 167 2.31 9.33 11.02
CA GLU A 167 0.99 8.72 10.87
C GLU A 167 1.06 7.24 11.29
N THR A 168 0.07 6.75 12.04
CA THR A 168 -0.09 5.34 12.42
C THR A 168 -1.34 4.73 11.75
N PRO A 169 -1.42 3.38 11.60
CA PRO A 169 -1.98 2.81 10.38
C PRO A 169 -3.51 2.63 10.35
N ARG A 170 -4.05 2.61 9.12
CA ARG A 170 -5.40 2.12 8.80
C ARG A 170 -5.40 0.59 8.62
N ALA A 171 -6.57 -0.01 8.83
CA ALA A 171 -6.84 -1.44 8.59
C ALA A 171 -7.55 -1.68 7.24
N ASP A 172 -7.31 -2.86 6.66
CA ASP A 172 -7.97 -3.35 5.44
C ASP A 172 -9.35 -3.99 5.72
N ALA A 173 -10.13 -4.18 4.65
CA ALA A 173 -11.44 -4.86 4.66
C ALA A 173 -11.38 -6.27 4.03
N LEU A 174 -12.40 -7.09 4.30
CA LEU A 174 -12.44 -8.51 3.96
C LEU A 174 -12.67 -8.81 2.45
N PRO A 175 -12.27 -10.00 1.98
CA PRO A 175 -12.54 -10.48 0.62
C PRO A 175 -13.94 -11.10 0.48
N THR A 176 -14.34 -11.36 -0.77
CA THR A 176 -15.45 -12.25 -1.15
C THR A 176 -14.96 -13.29 -2.16
N ASN A 177 -15.40 -14.54 -2.01
CA ASN A 177 -15.05 -15.66 -2.90
C ASN A 177 -16.31 -16.30 -3.50
N GLY A 178 -16.15 -16.89 -4.68
CA GLY A 178 -17.05 -17.88 -5.27
C GLY A 178 -16.21 -18.76 -6.20
N ALA A 179 -16.42 -20.08 -6.19
CA ALA A 179 -15.50 -21.02 -6.82
C ALA A 179 -16.22 -22.20 -7.50
N ALA A 180 -15.64 -22.67 -8.60
CA ALA A 180 -15.87 -23.97 -9.22
C ALA A 180 -14.54 -24.43 -9.85
N ALA A 181 -14.28 -25.74 -9.94
CA ALA A 181 -12.93 -26.27 -10.13
C ALA A 181 -12.83 -27.33 -11.24
N ALA A 182 -11.68 -27.39 -11.93
CA ALA A 182 -11.25 -28.57 -12.68
C ALA A 182 -9.72 -28.57 -12.93
N SER A 183 -9.08 -29.69 -12.55
CA SER A 183 -7.81 -30.26 -13.04
C SER A 183 -6.47 -29.49 -12.97
N SER A 184 -5.42 -30.29 -12.87
CA SER A 184 -4.01 -29.95 -12.66
C SER A 184 -3.25 -29.53 -13.93
N THR A 185 -2.37 -28.54 -13.83
CA THR A 185 -0.90 -28.60 -14.13
C THR A 185 -0.25 -27.22 -14.03
N VAL A 186 1.10 -27.16 -13.99
CA VAL A 186 1.90 -25.94 -13.77
C VAL A 186 3.07 -25.93 -14.77
N PRO A 187 3.27 -24.86 -15.57
CA PRO A 187 4.34 -23.89 -15.24
C PRO A 187 4.04 -22.40 -15.54
N ARG A 188 4.89 -21.53 -14.98
CA ARG A 188 4.77 -20.05 -14.93
C ARG A 188 4.99 -19.32 -16.28
N LYS A 189 4.16 -18.32 -16.56
CA LYS A 189 4.49 -17.03 -17.24
C LYS A 189 3.81 -15.92 -16.43
N ARG A 190 4.50 -14.83 -16.03
CA ARG A 190 4.92 -13.63 -16.80
C ARG A 190 3.73 -12.86 -17.39
N ASP A 191 3.66 -11.58 -17.02
CA ASP A 191 2.50 -10.70 -17.17
C ASP A 191 2.24 -10.24 -18.62
N VAL A 192 0.95 -10.09 -18.96
CA VAL A 192 0.51 -9.45 -20.21
C VAL A 192 -0.28 -8.19 -19.86
N SER A 193 0.21 -7.04 -20.34
CA SER A 193 -0.36 -5.72 -20.02
C SER A 193 -1.46 -5.32 -21.01
N ALA A 194 -2.59 -4.82 -20.52
CA ALA A 194 -3.53 -4.07 -21.34
C ALA A 194 -2.98 -2.64 -21.66
N PRO A 195 -3.31 -2.02 -22.81
CA PRO A 195 -2.50 -0.92 -23.35
C PRO A 195 -3.05 0.49 -23.06
N GLY A 196 -2.13 1.43 -22.79
CA GLY A 196 -2.20 2.75 -23.41
C GLY A 196 -2.85 3.92 -22.66
N VAL A 197 -2.26 4.37 -21.56
CA VAL A 197 -2.30 5.80 -21.18
C VAL A 197 -0.88 6.33 -21.01
N ILE A 198 -0.53 7.34 -21.80
CA ILE A 198 0.70 8.14 -21.66
C ILE A 198 0.34 9.34 -20.77
N GLY A 199 1.11 9.74 -19.76
CA GLY A 199 2.36 9.15 -19.26
C GLY A 199 3.20 10.21 -18.55
N VAL A 200 3.01 10.38 -17.24
CA VAL A 200 3.82 11.28 -16.40
C VAL A 200 5.22 10.66 -16.23
N ALA A 201 6.27 11.49 -16.29
CA ALA A 201 7.65 11.02 -16.25
C ALA A 201 8.09 10.62 -14.82
N GLU A 202 8.60 9.40 -14.66
CA GLU A 202 9.35 9.01 -13.47
C GLU A 202 10.69 9.76 -13.43
N THR A 203 10.95 10.50 -12.35
CA THR A 203 12.25 11.13 -12.11
C THR A 203 13.20 10.15 -11.40
N PRO A 204 14.52 10.21 -11.70
CA PRO A 204 15.47 9.22 -11.18
C PRO A 204 15.72 9.38 -9.67
N ARG A 205 15.77 8.24 -8.96
CA ARG A 205 16.16 8.15 -7.54
C ARG A 205 17.61 8.66 -7.35
N LYS A 206 17.79 9.91 -6.92
CA LYS A 206 19.09 10.36 -6.38
C LYS A 206 19.28 9.87 -4.95
N ARG A 207 20.50 9.42 -4.65
CA ARG A 207 20.93 8.89 -3.34
C ARG A 207 21.13 10.03 -2.33
N SER A 208 21.18 9.67 -1.05
CA SER A 208 21.61 10.58 0.03
C SER A 208 22.97 11.22 -0.28
N ARG A 209 23.15 12.45 0.19
CA ARG A 209 24.39 13.23 0.08
C ARG A 209 24.59 14.09 1.34
N TRP A 210 24.64 13.41 2.49
CA TRP A 210 24.99 14.00 3.78
C TRP A 210 26.45 13.73 4.20
N ASP A 211 27.15 12.90 3.42
CA ASP A 211 28.59 12.72 3.53
C ASP A 211 29.31 13.42 2.36
N GLU A 212 30.40 14.09 2.74
CA GLU A 212 31.47 14.75 1.98
C GLU A 212 31.43 16.27 1.82
N THR A 213 32.36 16.90 2.56
CA THR A 213 32.78 18.30 2.45
C THR A 213 33.68 18.52 1.24
N PRO A 214 33.69 19.72 0.63
CA PRO A 214 34.53 20.02 -0.53
C PRO A 214 35.99 20.26 -0.11
N VAL A 215 36.83 19.24 -0.21
CA VAL A 215 38.30 19.42 -0.14
C VAL A 215 38.80 19.90 -1.51
N ALA A 216 39.17 21.19 -1.59
CA ALA A 216 39.88 21.74 -2.74
C ALA A 216 41.40 21.55 -2.58
N ALA A 217 42.06 20.99 -3.60
CA ALA A 217 43.51 20.79 -3.64
C ALA A 217 43.99 20.61 -5.10
N PRO A 218 45.28 20.85 -5.40
CA PRO A 218 46.05 22.03 -4.99
C PRO A 218 46.87 22.63 -6.16
N GLY A 219 47.42 23.84 -5.98
CA GLY A 219 48.37 24.44 -6.92
C GLY A 219 49.22 25.55 -6.31
N ALA A 220 50.52 25.57 -6.66
CA ALA A 220 51.53 26.60 -6.35
C ALA A 220 52.07 26.75 -4.89
N SER A 221 53.20 26.08 -4.64
CA SER A 221 54.47 26.63 -4.11
C SER A 221 54.59 27.34 -2.73
N THR A 222 55.27 26.66 -1.77
CA THR A 222 56.44 27.10 -0.93
C THR A 222 56.49 28.49 -0.24
N ILE A 223 56.97 28.70 1.00
CA ILE A 223 58.01 28.00 1.83
C ILE A 223 57.81 28.29 3.36
N MET A 224 58.39 27.43 4.24
CA MET A 224 58.76 27.47 5.69
C MET A 224 58.38 28.68 6.63
N ALA A 225 58.28 28.56 7.97
CA ALA A 225 58.97 27.67 8.93
C ALA A 225 58.20 27.32 10.25
N THR A 226 58.84 26.51 11.12
CA THR A 226 58.34 25.81 12.36
C THR A 226 59.12 26.28 13.63
N PRO A 227 59.10 25.68 14.87
CA PRO A 227 58.46 24.43 15.39
C PRO A 227 57.89 24.35 16.86
N MET A 228 57.01 23.34 17.09
CA MET A 228 56.87 22.37 18.22
C MET A 228 56.95 22.70 19.74
N ALA A 229 56.00 22.13 20.53
CA ALA A 229 56.16 21.42 21.84
C ALA A 229 54.78 20.91 22.42
N THR A 230 54.37 19.63 22.34
CA THR A 230 54.51 18.47 23.28
C THR A 230 53.58 18.35 24.53
N SER A 231 52.67 17.36 24.47
CA SER A 231 52.32 16.35 25.53
C SER A 231 51.47 16.62 26.80
N SER A 232 50.21 16.11 26.77
CA SER A 232 49.60 15.09 27.67
C SER A 232 49.43 15.27 29.20
N MET A 233 48.18 15.22 29.71
CA MET A 233 47.69 14.27 30.76
C MET A 233 46.14 14.29 30.93
N VAL A 234 45.59 13.39 31.77
CA VAL A 234 44.16 12.91 31.86
C VAL A 234 43.90 12.46 33.33
N PRO A 235 42.68 12.38 33.95
CA PRO A 235 41.27 12.52 33.48
C PRO A 235 40.56 13.80 34.05
N MET A 236 39.27 13.98 34.43
CA MET A 236 38.09 13.13 34.77
C MET A 236 36.72 13.85 34.57
N THR A 237 35.62 13.29 35.10
CA THR A 237 34.17 13.68 34.92
C THR A 237 33.47 14.04 36.27
N PRO A 238 32.16 14.42 36.39
CA PRO A 238 31.07 14.61 35.38
C PRO A 238 30.10 15.83 35.61
N THR A 239 29.04 15.91 34.78
CA THR A 239 27.76 16.65 34.93
C THR A 239 27.69 18.19 34.73
N GLY A 240 26.59 18.63 34.10
CA GLY A 240 26.21 20.04 33.91
C GLY A 240 25.35 20.25 32.66
N ILE A 241 24.07 20.63 32.80
CA ILE A 241 23.21 21.06 31.68
C ILE A 241 23.19 22.59 31.66
N ALA A 242 23.53 23.20 30.53
CA ALA A 242 23.39 24.64 30.32
C ALA A 242 21.99 24.98 29.77
N PRO A 243 21.32 26.05 30.26
CA PRO A 243 20.01 26.47 29.78
C PRO A 243 20.09 27.31 28.49
N ASP A 244 19.01 27.27 27.69
CA ASP A 244 18.90 28.00 26.42
C ASP A 244 18.73 29.52 26.58
N ALA A 245 19.34 30.29 25.68
CA ALA A 245 19.32 31.76 25.65
C ALA A 245 17.95 32.39 25.30
N ALA A 246 16.87 31.61 25.22
CA ALA A 246 15.53 32.12 24.92
C ALA A 246 14.90 32.87 26.11
N THR A 247 15.09 32.38 27.33
CA THR A 247 14.41 32.90 28.53
C THR A 247 14.90 34.29 28.97
N GLU A 248 16.13 34.69 28.64
CA GLU A 248 16.60 36.07 28.92
C GLU A 248 15.92 37.13 28.03
N MET A 249 15.40 36.74 26.87
CA MET A 249 14.77 37.69 25.93
C MET A 249 13.32 38.00 26.29
N ASP A 250 12.57 37.03 26.82
CA ASP A 250 11.18 37.25 27.25
C ASP A 250 11.09 38.13 28.51
N ILE A 251 12.00 37.95 29.47
CA ILE A 251 12.03 38.75 30.72
C ILE A 251 12.23 40.25 30.43
N ARG A 252 12.93 40.62 29.36
CA ARG A 252 13.15 42.03 28.95
C ARG A 252 12.00 42.63 28.12
N ASN A 253 11.02 41.84 27.70
CA ASN A 253 9.91 42.26 26.83
C ASN A 253 8.51 42.01 27.46
N ALA A 254 8.45 41.76 28.77
CA ALA A 254 7.19 41.67 29.49
C ALA A 254 6.47 43.03 29.51
N PHE A 255 5.16 43.02 29.28
CA PHE A 255 4.33 44.21 29.43
C PHE A 255 4.13 44.50 30.92
N MET A 256 4.42 45.74 31.34
CA MET A 256 4.03 46.25 32.65
C MET A 256 2.57 46.71 32.61
N SER A 257 1.86 46.58 33.73
CA SER A 257 0.52 47.17 33.90
C SER A 257 0.59 48.65 34.25
N ASP A 258 -0.48 49.41 33.97
CA ASP A 258 -0.55 50.83 34.30
C ASP A 258 -0.43 51.08 35.83
N GLU A 259 -0.92 50.15 36.66
CA GLU A 259 -0.80 50.19 38.13
C GLU A 259 0.66 50.04 38.60
N GLU A 260 1.47 49.24 37.90
CA GLU A 260 2.92 49.12 38.15
C GLU A 260 3.71 50.32 37.61
N LEU A 261 3.16 51.00 36.59
CA LEU A 261 3.77 52.18 35.96
C LEU A 261 3.58 53.45 36.80
N ASP A 262 2.37 53.66 37.33
CA ASP A 262 2.08 54.76 38.27
C ASP A 262 2.85 54.59 39.60
N ALA A 263 3.09 53.35 40.05
CA ALA A 263 3.92 53.07 41.23
C ALA A 263 5.41 53.44 41.05
N LEU A 264 5.89 53.62 39.82
CA LEU A 264 7.27 54.03 39.50
C LEU A 264 7.44 55.55 39.37
N LEU A 265 6.36 56.32 39.37
CA LEU A 265 6.37 57.77 39.18
C LEU A 265 6.15 58.51 40.51
N PRO A 266 6.80 59.68 40.74
CA PRO A 266 6.51 60.50 41.91
C PRO A 266 5.05 61.00 41.88
N ALA A 267 4.28 60.66 42.91
CA ALA A 267 2.82 60.82 42.97
C ALA A 267 2.28 62.27 42.97
N THR A 268 3.12 63.28 42.72
CA THR A 268 2.72 64.69 42.56
C THR A 268 3.53 65.38 41.46
N GLY A 269 2.82 65.96 40.46
CA GLY A 269 3.41 66.91 39.50
C GLY A 269 3.19 66.61 38.01
N TYR A 270 2.75 65.41 37.64
CA TYR A 270 2.58 65.01 36.24
C TYR A 270 1.10 64.92 35.83
N LYS A 271 0.83 65.20 34.55
CA LYS A 271 -0.48 64.98 33.92
C LYS A 271 -0.26 64.29 32.58
N ILE A 272 -0.86 63.11 32.41
CA ILE A 272 -0.91 62.41 31.13
C ILE A 272 -1.75 63.25 30.14
N LEU A 273 -1.27 63.38 28.91
CA LEU A 273 -1.99 64.05 27.83
C LEU A 273 -2.56 63.01 26.88
N ASP A 274 -3.83 63.17 26.51
CA ASP A 274 -4.46 62.33 25.49
C ASP A 274 -3.72 62.46 24.14
N PRO A 275 -3.54 61.36 23.38
CA PRO A 275 -2.92 61.43 22.07
C PRO A 275 -3.78 62.29 21.12
N PRO A 276 -3.18 63.13 20.25
CA PRO A 276 -3.92 63.93 19.28
C PRO A 276 -4.79 63.05 18.38
N ALA A 277 -5.99 63.51 18.04
CA ALA A 277 -7.04 62.72 17.37
C ALA A 277 -6.66 62.07 16.01
N ASN A 278 -5.51 62.44 15.43
CA ASN A 278 -4.98 61.87 14.19
C ASN A 278 -3.92 60.77 14.42
N TYR A 279 -3.59 60.41 15.67
CA TYR A 279 -2.64 59.34 15.96
C TYR A 279 -3.28 57.95 15.81
N GLN A 280 -2.99 57.26 14.70
CA GLN A 280 -3.37 55.87 14.50
C GLN A 280 -2.20 54.94 14.93
N PRO A 281 -2.34 54.14 15.99
CA PRO A 281 -1.28 53.23 16.43
C PRO A 281 -1.06 52.10 15.40
N ILE A 282 0.21 51.86 15.05
CA ILE A 282 0.61 50.85 14.08
C ILE A 282 0.34 49.45 14.67
N ARG A 283 -0.74 48.80 14.22
CA ARG A 283 -1.10 47.45 14.65
C ARG A 283 -0.18 46.41 14.02
N THR A 284 0.87 46.03 14.73
CA THR A 284 1.54 44.74 14.50
C THR A 284 0.53 43.61 14.76
N PRO A 285 0.36 42.64 13.85
CA PRO A 285 -0.66 41.61 14.01
C PRO A 285 -0.25 40.59 15.08
N SER A 286 -0.91 40.64 16.24
CA SER A 286 -0.70 39.71 17.34
C SER A 286 -0.96 38.26 16.89
N ARG A 287 0.07 37.41 16.98
CA ARG A 287 0.01 36.04 16.47
C ARG A 287 -0.81 35.12 17.38
N LYS A 288 -1.97 34.71 16.86
CA LYS A 288 -2.60 33.40 17.09
C LYS A 288 -2.81 32.99 18.56
N ILE A 289 -3.79 33.63 19.20
CA ILE A 289 -4.62 32.93 20.20
C ILE A 289 -5.41 31.82 19.48
N LEU A 290 -5.83 30.78 20.21
CA LEU A 290 -6.56 29.62 19.70
C LEU A 290 -7.85 30.02 18.97
N ALA A 291 -7.82 30.01 17.64
CA ALA A 291 -8.99 30.18 16.79
C ALA A 291 -9.35 28.85 16.11
N THR A 292 -10.65 28.57 15.99
CA THR A 292 -11.21 27.48 15.19
C THR A 292 -10.54 27.47 13.81
N PRO A 293 -9.92 26.37 13.36
CA PRO A 293 -8.97 26.42 12.25
C PRO A 293 -9.66 26.83 10.96
N THR A 294 -9.48 28.09 10.60
CA THR A 294 -10.10 28.78 9.46
C THR A 294 -9.98 27.91 8.22
N ALA A 295 -11.05 27.80 7.44
CA ALA A 295 -10.96 27.12 6.15
C ALA A 295 -9.87 27.80 5.28
N MET A 296 -9.27 27.06 4.35
CA MET A 296 -8.30 27.67 3.41
C MET A 296 -9.03 28.66 2.51
N GLN A 297 -8.35 29.67 1.96
CA GLN A 297 -9.03 30.69 1.12
C GLN A 297 -9.80 30.09 -0.07
N SER A 298 -9.31 28.98 -0.63
CA SER A 298 -10.04 28.18 -1.63
C SER A 298 -11.27 27.45 -1.04
N ASP A 299 -11.15 26.85 0.14
CA ASP A 299 -12.30 26.24 0.85
C ASP A 299 -13.33 27.28 1.34
N LEU A 300 -12.94 28.53 1.65
CA LEU A 300 -13.89 29.62 2.00
C LEU A 300 -14.90 29.87 0.88
N GLN A 301 -14.48 29.75 -0.38
CA GLN A 301 -15.34 29.97 -1.54
C GLN A 301 -16.50 28.95 -1.62
N TYR A 302 -16.29 27.72 -1.15
CA TYR A 302 -17.27 26.62 -1.23
C TYR A 302 -17.95 26.31 0.11
N PHE A 303 -17.28 26.61 1.24
CA PHE A 303 -17.71 26.27 2.59
C PHE A 303 -17.87 27.48 3.52
N GLY A 304 -17.77 28.72 3.01
CA GLY A 304 -17.88 29.95 3.82
C GLY A 304 -19.17 30.05 4.64
N LYS A 305 -20.29 29.49 4.14
CA LYS A 305 -21.56 29.35 4.88
C LYS A 305 -21.46 28.53 6.19
N LEU A 306 -20.35 27.82 6.43
CA LEU A 306 -20.06 27.10 7.68
C LEU A 306 -19.33 27.96 8.72
N LEU A 307 -18.83 29.14 8.35
CA LEU A 307 -18.14 30.08 9.24
C LEU A 307 -19.08 31.16 9.80
N ASP A 308 -20.28 31.31 9.23
CA ASP A 308 -21.37 32.09 9.80
C ASP A 308 -21.83 31.49 11.15
N GLU A 309 -21.48 32.12 12.27
CA GLU A 309 -21.86 31.70 13.63
C GLU A 309 -23.35 31.97 14.00
N ARG A 310 -24.25 32.02 12.99
CA ARG A 310 -25.70 32.16 13.19
C ARG A 310 -26.28 30.90 13.84
N ASP A 311 -27.10 31.08 14.88
CA ASP A 311 -27.72 30.00 15.65
C ASP A 311 -28.54 29.03 14.79
N GLU A 312 -28.39 27.73 15.05
CA GLU A 312 -29.10 26.67 14.30
C GLU A 312 -30.63 26.72 14.47
N THR A 313 -31.14 27.41 15.49
CA THR A 313 -32.58 27.67 15.71
C THR A 313 -33.13 28.84 14.89
N SER A 314 -32.26 29.75 14.40
CA SER A 314 -32.63 30.95 13.65
C SER A 314 -32.71 30.74 12.13
N MET A 315 -32.21 29.60 11.64
CA MET A 315 -32.05 29.32 10.22
C MET A 315 -33.19 28.47 9.65
N SER A 316 -33.40 28.60 8.34
CA SER A 316 -34.35 27.75 7.64
C SER A 316 -33.93 26.28 7.65
N ILE A 317 -34.92 25.37 7.57
CA ILE A 317 -34.70 23.92 7.46
C ILE A 317 -33.85 23.57 6.21
N GLU A 318 -33.85 24.43 5.19
CA GLU A 318 -33.07 24.26 3.96
C GLU A 318 -31.61 24.71 4.13
N GLU A 319 -31.35 25.86 4.75
CA GLU A 319 -29.99 26.28 5.13
C GLU A 319 -29.34 25.26 6.10
N LEU A 320 -30.10 24.72 7.05
CA LEU A 320 -29.63 23.66 7.95
C LEU A 320 -29.23 22.40 7.20
N LYS A 321 -30.02 21.98 6.19
CA LYS A 321 -29.69 20.84 5.31
C LYS A 321 -28.46 21.15 4.46
N GLU A 322 -28.36 22.35 3.86
CA GLU A 322 -27.20 22.77 3.06
C GLU A 322 -25.93 22.77 3.91
N ARG A 323 -25.93 23.42 5.08
CA ARG A 323 -24.81 23.41 6.04
C ARG A 323 -24.47 22.00 6.53
N LYS A 324 -25.45 21.09 6.64
CA LYS A 324 -25.20 19.69 7.02
C LYS A 324 -24.55 18.90 5.89
N VAL A 325 -24.96 19.10 4.63
CA VAL A 325 -24.31 18.51 3.44
C VAL A 325 -22.90 19.07 3.26
N MET A 326 -22.70 20.38 3.42
CA MET A 326 -21.39 21.03 3.38
C MET A 326 -20.46 20.48 4.49
N ARG A 327 -20.94 20.33 5.73
CA ARG A 327 -20.20 19.69 6.84
C ARG A 327 -19.82 18.23 6.55
N LEU A 328 -20.64 17.49 5.80
CA LEU A 328 -20.32 16.12 5.38
C LEU A 328 -19.29 16.11 4.24
N LEU A 329 -19.43 16.99 3.24
CA LEU A 329 -18.50 17.07 2.11
C LEU A 329 -17.09 17.48 2.54
N ILE A 330 -16.93 18.50 3.39
CA ILE A 330 -15.60 18.90 3.89
C ILE A 330 -14.96 17.80 4.76
N LYS A 331 -15.76 17.04 5.52
CA LYS A 331 -15.28 15.88 6.30
C LYS A 331 -14.85 14.69 5.43
N ILE A 332 -15.42 14.54 4.24
CA ILE A 332 -15.01 13.51 3.28
C ILE A 332 -13.79 13.96 2.46
N LYS A 333 -13.72 15.25 2.08
CA LYS A 333 -12.56 15.83 1.36
C LYS A 333 -11.31 15.86 2.24
N ASN A 334 -11.37 16.56 3.39
CA ASN A 334 -10.18 16.95 4.16
C ASN A 334 -9.83 15.99 5.31
N GLY A 335 -10.55 14.87 5.48
CA GLY A 335 -10.29 13.88 6.53
C GLY A 335 -10.40 14.44 7.96
N THR A 336 -9.40 14.15 8.80
CA THR A 336 -9.25 14.79 10.13
C THR A 336 -8.57 16.16 10.01
N PRO A 337 -8.81 17.10 10.95
CA PRO A 337 -8.44 18.51 10.77
C PRO A 337 -7.00 18.89 10.39
N PRO A 338 -5.92 18.19 10.78
CA PRO A 338 -4.55 18.67 10.53
C PRO A 338 -4.04 18.46 9.09
N VAL A 339 -4.67 17.63 8.27
CA VAL A 339 -4.22 17.36 6.89
C VAL A 339 -5.00 18.25 5.91
N ARG A 340 -4.52 19.48 5.68
CA ARG A 340 -5.09 20.42 4.71
C ARG A 340 -4.01 20.94 3.75
N LYS A 341 -4.31 20.99 2.45
CA LYS A 341 -3.45 21.57 1.40
C LYS A 341 -4.29 22.37 0.39
N PRO A 342 -3.72 23.36 -0.33
CA PRO A 342 -4.50 24.31 -1.13
C PRO A 342 -5.04 23.74 -2.46
N ASN A 343 -4.39 22.71 -3.02
CA ASN A 343 -4.78 22.06 -4.27
C ASN A 343 -5.49 20.74 -3.98
N LEU A 344 -6.56 20.43 -4.72
CA LEU A 344 -7.27 19.16 -4.63
C LEU A 344 -6.34 18.00 -5.00
N GLU A 345 -5.91 17.20 -4.02
CA GLU A 345 -5.04 16.05 -4.30
C GLU A 345 -5.78 14.96 -5.07
N GLU A 346 -5.03 14.10 -5.78
CA GLU A 346 -5.60 12.97 -6.53
C GLU A 346 -6.44 12.04 -5.64
N GLN A 347 -6.04 11.87 -4.38
CA GLN A 347 -6.78 11.12 -3.37
C GLN A 347 -8.08 11.82 -2.95
N GLU A 348 -8.09 13.15 -2.77
CA GLU A 348 -9.30 13.92 -2.46
C GLU A 348 -10.27 13.88 -3.65
N ARG A 349 -9.76 14.05 -4.88
CA ARG A 349 -10.51 13.91 -6.13
C ARG A 349 -11.18 12.54 -6.23
N HIS A 350 -10.44 11.47 -5.94
CA HIS A 350 -10.95 10.10 -5.96
C HIS A 350 -12.00 9.82 -4.85
N LEU A 351 -11.86 10.43 -3.67
CA LEU A 351 -12.88 10.38 -2.62
C LEU A 351 -14.17 11.09 -3.05
N LEU A 352 -14.07 12.27 -3.68
CA LEU A 352 -15.23 12.99 -4.22
C LEU A 352 -15.91 12.24 -5.38
N VAL A 353 -15.14 11.63 -6.29
CA VAL A 353 -15.65 10.72 -7.34
C VAL A 353 -16.48 9.59 -6.71
N LYS A 354 -15.94 8.91 -5.69
CA LYS A 354 -16.65 7.84 -4.96
C LYS A 354 -17.92 8.31 -4.23
N VAL A 355 -18.00 9.57 -3.81
CA VAL A 355 -19.24 10.16 -3.29
C VAL A 355 -20.25 10.38 -4.43
N ILE A 356 -19.81 10.96 -5.55
CA ILE A 356 -20.69 11.23 -6.69
C ILE A 356 -21.27 9.92 -7.24
N ASP A 357 -20.46 8.87 -7.45
CA ASP A 357 -20.95 7.56 -7.90
C ASP A 357 -22.03 6.98 -6.96
N ARG A 358 -21.82 7.05 -5.65
CA ARG A 358 -22.79 6.59 -4.63
C ARG A 358 -24.07 7.42 -4.62
N VAL A 359 -23.98 8.72 -4.95
CA VAL A 359 -25.14 9.62 -5.05
C VAL A 359 -25.90 9.39 -6.36
N LEU A 360 -25.22 9.25 -7.50
CA LEU A 360 -25.84 8.95 -8.80
C LEU A 360 -26.66 7.64 -8.72
N TYR A 361 -26.08 6.58 -8.14
CA TYR A 361 -26.77 5.30 -7.92
C TYR A 361 -28.00 5.38 -6.99
N LYS A 362 -28.23 6.51 -6.31
CA LYS A 362 -29.40 6.76 -5.46
C LYS A 362 -30.35 7.84 -5.97
N LEU A 363 -29.93 8.66 -6.93
CA LEU A 363 -30.75 9.73 -7.53
C LEU A 363 -31.37 9.33 -8.87
N ASP A 364 -30.73 8.40 -9.60
CA ASP A 364 -31.21 7.83 -10.86
C ASP A 364 -31.71 8.93 -11.83
N ASP A 365 -32.98 8.92 -12.25
CA ASP A 365 -33.55 9.90 -13.18
C ASP A 365 -33.40 11.38 -12.79
N LEU A 366 -33.23 11.71 -11.50
CA LEU A 366 -33.08 13.09 -11.03
C LEU A 366 -31.78 13.75 -11.50
N VAL A 367 -30.81 12.98 -12.01
CA VAL A 367 -29.51 13.50 -12.45
C VAL A 367 -29.56 14.16 -13.82
N ARG A 368 -30.62 13.90 -14.61
CA ARG A 368 -30.75 14.31 -16.03
C ARG A 368 -30.46 15.81 -16.30
N PRO A 369 -30.91 16.79 -15.49
CA PRO A 369 -30.59 18.22 -15.72
C PRO A 369 -29.13 18.60 -15.45
N TYR A 370 -28.41 17.78 -14.68
CA TYR A 370 -27.05 18.07 -14.21
C TYR A 370 -25.96 17.38 -15.05
N VAL A 371 -26.33 16.49 -15.98
CA VAL A 371 -25.43 15.70 -16.84
C VAL A 371 -24.30 16.53 -17.45
N HIS A 372 -24.61 17.69 -18.03
CA HIS A 372 -23.60 18.58 -18.65
C HIS A 372 -22.52 19.04 -17.66
N LYS A 373 -22.86 19.26 -16.39
CA LYS A 373 -21.91 19.68 -15.35
C LYS A 373 -21.07 18.50 -14.81
N ILE A 374 -21.57 17.27 -14.91
CA ILE A 374 -20.92 16.06 -14.37
C ILE A 374 -20.01 15.40 -15.42
N LEU A 375 -20.31 15.55 -16.72
CA LEU A 375 -19.56 14.99 -17.85
C LEU A 375 -18.06 15.35 -17.90
N VAL A 376 -17.63 16.37 -17.17
CA VAL A 376 -16.21 16.74 -17.01
C VAL A 376 -15.39 15.63 -16.32
N GLY A 377 -16.02 14.78 -15.49
CA GLY A 377 -15.37 13.71 -14.73
C GLY A 377 -15.41 12.34 -15.40
N ARG A 378 -14.37 11.96 -16.16
CA ARG A 378 -14.28 10.69 -16.94
C ARG A 378 -14.70 9.43 -16.17
N GLU A 379 -14.26 9.28 -14.92
CA GLU A 379 -14.47 8.08 -14.09
C GLU A 379 -15.96 7.82 -13.82
N ILE A 380 -16.77 8.88 -13.74
CA ILE A 380 -18.18 8.87 -13.32
C ILE A 380 -19.13 8.53 -14.49
N ILE A 381 -18.67 8.68 -15.75
CA ILE A 381 -19.52 8.66 -16.95
C ILE A 381 -20.28 7.34 -17.14
N SER A 382 -19.73 6.20 -16.69
CA SER A 382 -20.41 4.90 -16.78
C SER A 382 -21.67 4.82 -15.91
N ASN A 383 -21.59 5.34 -14.68
CA ASN A 383 -22.74 5.39 -13.76
C ASN A 383 -23.71 6.51 -14.16
N LEU A 384 -23.19 7.66 -14.58
CA LEU A 384 -24.00 8.77 -15.12
C LEU A 384 -24.81 8.34 -16.36
N ALA A 385 -24.21 7.57 -17.28
CA ALA A 385 -24.90 7.09 -18.47
C ALA A 385 -26.09 6.17 -18.13
N LYS A 386 -25.95 5.32 -17.11
CA LYS A 386 -27.01 4.42 -16.62
C LYS A 386 -28.17 5.20 -15.98
N ALA A 387 -27.86 6.17 -15.11
CA ALA A 387 -28.85 6.99 -14.43
C ALA A 387 -29.54 8.05 -15.32
N ALA A 388 -28.82 8.60 -16.31
CA ALA A 388 -29.37 9.62 -17.22
C ALA A 388 -30.04 9.06 -18.48
N GLY A 389 -29.66 7.84 -18.89
CA GLY A 389 -30.13 7.21 -20.13
C GLY A 389 -29.49 7.77 -21.41
N LEU A 390 -29.48 6.94 -22.46
CA LEU A 390 -28.76 7.24 -23.71
C LEU A 390 -29.22 8.54 -24.39
N ALA A 391 -30.54 8.80 -24.42
CA ALA A 391 -31.12 9.94 -25.13
C ALA A 391 -30.63 11.28 -24.55
N THR A 392 -30.57 11.40 -23.22
CA THR A 392 -30.05 12.60 -22.53
C THR A 392 -28.56 12.76 -22.74
N MET A 393 -27.77 11.68 -22.64
CA MET A 393 -26.32 11.71 -22.90
C MET A 393 -26.02 12.18 -24.33
N ILE A 394 -26.73 11.64 -25.33
CA ILE A 394 -26.62 12.08 -26.74
C ILE A 394 -27.01 13.55 -26.87
N ALA A 395 -28.15 13.98 -26.31
CA ALA A 395 -28.64 15.34 -26.43
C ALA A 395 -27.66 16.38 -25.83
N THR A 396 -27.10 16.08 -24.66
CA THR A 396 -26.12 16.96 -24.00
C THR A 396 -24.80 17.07 -24.76
N MET A 397 -24.26 15.95 -25.27
CA MET A 397 -22.92 15.91 -25.87
C MET A 397 -22.89 16.17 -27.38
N ARG A 398 -24.06 16.32 -28.03
CA ARG A 398 -24.15 16.55 -29.49
C ARG A 398 -23.44 17.83 -29.97
N PRO A 399 -23.52 18.99 -29.28
CA PRO A 399 -22.82 20.21 -29.70
C PRO A 399 -21.30 20.11 -29.64
N ASP A 400 -20.77 19.22 -28.79
CA ASP A 400 -19.34 19.07 -28.55
C ASP A 400 -18.63 18.22 -29.64
N ILE A 401 -19.37 17.73 -30.64
CA ILE A 401 -18.88 16.83 -31.70
C ILE A 401 -18.22 17.59 -32.85
N ASP A 402 -18.77 18.72 -33.25
CA ASP A 402 -18.22 19.61 -34.29
C ASP A 402 -17.69 20.95 -33.76
N HIS A 403 -17.58 21.07 -32.44
CA HIS A 403 -16.85 22.14 -31.75
C HIS A 403 -15.46 22.38 -32.36
N THR A 404 -15.02 23.63 -32.43
CA THR A 404 -13.78 24.01 -33.14
C THR A 404 -12.53 23.38 -32.53
N ASP A 405 -12.38 23.52 -31.21
CA ASP A 405 -11.29 22.92 -30.43
C ASP A 405 -11.26 21.38 -30.57
N GLU A 406 -10.04 20.83 -30.67
CA GLU A 406 -9.81 19.39 -30.70
C GLU A 406 -9.77 18.77 -29.30
N TYR A 407 -9.42 19.50 -28.24
CA TYR A 407 -9.40 18.97 -26.88
C TYR A 407 -10.82 18.61 -26.39
N VAL A 408 -11.80 19.50 -26.59
CA VAL A 408 -13.23 19.21 -26.40
C VAL A 408 -13.64 17.97 -27.19
N ARG A 409 -13.44 17.95 -28.52
CA ARG A 409 -13.83 16.80 -29.38
C ARG A 409 -13.17 15.48 -28.99
N ASN A 410 -11.91 15.49 -28.55
CA ASN A 410 -11.19 14.31 -28.06
C ASN A 410 -11.77 13.79 -26.74
N THR A 411 -12.13 14.70 -25.83
CA THR A 411 -12.77 14.38 -24.54
C THR A 411 -14.18 13.81 -24.77
N THR A 412 -14.97 14.47 -25.61
CA THR A 412 -16.30 14.01 -26.06
C THR A 412 -16.24 12.64 -26.74
N ALA A 413 -15.22 12.38 -27.58
CA ALA A 413 -15.05 11.09 -28.22
C ALA A 413 -14.78 9.94 -27.21
N ARG A 414 -13.97 10.21 -26.19
CA ARG A 414 -13.69 9.27 -25.09
C ARG A 414 -14.91 9.05 -24.20
N ALA A 415 -15.65 10.11 -23.90
CA ALA A 415 -16.88 10.04 -23.12
C ALA A 415 -17.96 9.22 -23.83
N PHE A 416 -18.18 9.41 -25.13
CA PHE A 416 -19.12 8.59 -25.92
C PHE A 416 -18.70 7.11 -25.99
N ALA A 417 -17.40 6.80 -26.02
CA ALA A 417 -16.95 5.42 -25.91
C ALA A 417 -17.31 4.80 -24.56
N VAL A 418 -17.17 5.54 -23.44
CA VAL A 418 -17.63 5.08 -22.12
C VAL A 418 -19.16 4.88 -22.10
N VAL A 419 -19.94 5.81 -22.66
CA VAL A 419 -21.40 5.65 -22.81
C VAL A 419 -21.75 4.39 -23.61
N GLY A 420 -21.05 4.14 -24.72
CA GLY A 420 -21.19 2.92 -25.54
C GLY A 420 -20.84 1.64 -24.79
N SER A 421 -19.85 1.67 -23.88
CA SER A 421 -19.53 0.53 -23.02
C SER A 421 -20.55 0.31 -21.89
N ALA A 422 -21.16 1.38 -21.39
CA ALA A 422 -22.10 1.34 -20.26
C ALA A 422 -23.54 0.98 -20.65
N LEU A 423 -23.97 1.35 -21.87
CA LEU A 423 -25.33 1.17 -22.40
C LEU A 423 -25.40 0.22 -23.62
N GLY A 424 -24.26 -0.29 -24.08
CA GLY A 424 -24.15 -1.18 -25.23
C GLY A 424 -23.96 -0.46 -26.57
N ILE A 425 -23.02 -0.95 -27.38
CA ILE A 425 -22.73 -0.44 -28.72
C ILE A 425 -23.98 -0.39 -29.62
N PRO A 426 -24.89 -1.41 -29.66
CA PRO A 426 -26.03 -1.42 -30.58
C PRO A 426 -26.93 -0.19 -30.51
N ALA A 427 -27.17 0.33 -29.31
CA ALA A 427 -28.01 1.51 -29.12
C ALA A 427 -27.35 2.81 -29.64
N LEU A 428 -26.02 2.85 -29.67
CA LEU A 428 -25.24 3.99 -30.18
C LEU A 428 -24.97 3.91 -31.70
N LEU A 429 -25.07 2.73 -32.33
CA LEU A 429 -24.79 2.53 -33.77
C LEU A 429 -25.54 3.50 -34.72
N PRO A 430 -26.86 3.78 -34.56
CA PRO A 430 -27.56 4.70 -35.46
C PRO A 430 -27.00 6.12 -35.40
N PHE A 431 -26.63 6.55 -34.18
CA PHE A 431 -26.00 7.85 -33.94
C PHE A 431 -24.60 7.92 -34.56
N LEU A 432 -23.77 6.89 -34.38
CA LEU A 432 -22.43 6.83 -34.99
C LEU A 432 -22.50 6.87 -36.52
N ARG A 433 -23.42 6.12 -37.14
CA ARG A 433 -23.63 6.16 -38.60
C ARG A 433 -24.03 7.55 -39.09
N ALA A 434 -24.90 8.26 -38.37
CA ALA A 434 -25.31 9.62 -38.71
C ALA A 434 -24.18 10.65 -38.54
N VAL A 435 -23.33 10.50 -37.53
CA VAL A 435 -22.18 11.41 -37.28
C VAL A 435 -21.05 11.16 -38.29
N CYS A 436 -20.67 9.91 -38.55
CA CYS A 436 -19.62 9.56 -39.52
C CYS A 436 -19.99 9.98 -40.95
N ARG A 437 -21.28 9.92 -41.31
CA ARG A 437 -21.81 10.37 -42.62
C ARG A 437 -22.24 11.85 -42.65
N SER A 438 -21.84 12.66 -41.67
CA SER A 438 -22.26 14.07 -41.58
C SER A 438 -21.72 14.91 -42.74
N LYS A 439 -22.64 15.50 -43.52
CA LYS A 439 -22.34 16.50 -44.54
C LYS A 439 -22.14 17.92 -43.98
N LYS A 440 -22.42 18.16 -42.69
CA LYS A 440 -22.34 19.51 -42.08
C LYS A 440 -20.91 19.99 -41.82
N SER A 441 -20.06 19.09 -41.35
CA SER A 441 -18.71 19.43 -40.87
C SER A 441 -17.80 18.20 -40.93
N TRP A 442 -16.56 18.38 -41.40
CA TRP A 442 -15.56 17.30 -41.36
C TRP A 442 -15.12 17.02 -39.92
N GLN A 443 -15.24 18.01 -39.02
CA GLN A 443 -15.04 17.88 -37.59
C GLN A 443 -15.97 16.81 -37.00
N ALA A 444 -17.27 16.81 -37.35
CA ALA A 444 -18.19 15.77 -36.90
C ALA A 444 -17.78 14.38 -37.38
N ARG A 445 -17.45 14.22 -38.67
CA ARG A 445 -17.01 12.94 -39.24
C ARG A 445 -15.77 12.41 -38.51
N HIS A 446 -14.75 13.25 -38.36
CA HIS A 446 -13.53 12.96 -37.61
C HIS A 446 -13.81 12.52 -36.16
N THR A 447 -14.67 13.25 -35.44
CA THR A 447 -15.06 12.88 -34.06
C THR A 447 -15.84 11.57 -34.02
N GLY A 448 -16.74 11.30 -34.95
CA GLY A 448 -17.48 10.03 -35.06
C GLY A 448 -16.55 8.83 -35.23
N ILE A 449 -15.59 8.93 -36.15
CA ILE A 449 -14.55 7.92 -36.37
C ILE A 449 -13.67 7.76 -35.12
N LYS A 450 -13.33 8.87 -34.44
CA LYS A 450 -12.57 8.86 -33.18
C LYS A 450 -13.35 8.19 -32.05
N ILE A 451 -14.68 8.32 -31.98
CA ILE A 451 -15.53 7.54 -31.06
C ILE A 451 -15.40 6.04 -31.36
N ILE A 452 -15.50 5.63 -32.62
CA ILE A 452 -15.35 4.20 -33.01
C ILE A 452 -13.96 3.66 -32.61
N GLN A 453 -12.89 4.44 -32.78
CA GLN A 453 -11.56 4.07 -32.29
C GLN A 453 -11.53 3.94 -30.75
N GLN A 454 -12.09 4.89 -30.01
CA GLN A 454 -12.08 4.84 -28.55
C GLN A 454 -12.98 3.71 -28.00
N ILE A 455 -14.07 3.37 -28.69
CA ILE A 455 -14.86 2.14 -28.42
C ILE A 455 -13.96 0.91 -28.63
N ALA A 456 -13.20 0.85 -29.72
CA ALA A 456 -12.33 -0.29 -29.99
C ALA A 456 -11.27 -0.50 -28.89
N LEU A 457 -10.60 0.58 -28.48
CA LEU A 457 -9.60 0.56 -27.43
C LEU A 457 -10.17 0.29 -26.02
N LEU A 458 -11.45 0.60 -25.77
CA LEU A 458 -12.09 0.39 -24.47
C LEU A 458 -12.72 -1.00 -24.33
N MET A 459 -13.23 -1.58 -25.42
CA MET A 459 -13.98 -2.84 -25.42
C MET A 459 -13.11 -4.07 -25.74
N GLY A 460 -11.99 -3.91 -26.44
CA GLY A 460 -11.13 -5.03 -26.83
C GLY A 460 -11.89 -6.10 -27.62
N CYS A 461 -11.70 -7.37 -27.27
CA CYS A 461 -12.37 -8.50 -27.93
C CYS A 461 -13.92 -8.47 -27.90
N ALA A 462 -14.55 -7.68 -27.03
CA ALA A 462 -16.01 -7.57 -26.96
C ALA A 462 -16.65 -6.84 -28.17
N ILE A 463 -15.86 -6.36 -29.13
CA ILE A 463 -16.36 -5.71 -30.35
C ILE A 463 -16.92 -6.72 -31.37
N LEU A 464 -16.45 -7.98 -31.36
CA LEU A 464 -16.71 -8.99 -32.40
C LEU A 464 -18.17 -9.01 -32.94
N PRO A 465 -19.22 -9.08 -32.10
CA PRO A 465 -20.63 -9.12 -32.56
C PRO A 465 -21.12 -7.84 -33.26
N HIS A 466 -20.33 -6.77 -33.22
CA HIS A 466 -20.67 -5.45 -33.75
C HIS A 466 -19.65 -4.94 -34.78
N LEU A 467 -18.56 -5.68 -35.01
CA LEU A 467 -17.44 -5.31 -35.87
C LEU A 467 -17.90 -4.91 -37.28
N LYS A 468 -18.64 -5.78 -37.97
CA LYS A 468 -19.22 -5.51 -39.30
C LYS A 468 -20.07 -4.23 -39.36
N ASN A 469 -20.78 -3.90 -38.28
CA ASN A 469 -21.61 -2.69 -38.19
C ASN A 469 -20.81 -1.40 -37.96
N LEU A 470 -19.65 -1.50 -37.29
CA LEU A 470 -18.71 -0.40 -37.10
C LEU A 470 -17.84 -0.18 -38.35
N VAL A 471 -17.33 -1.26 -38.95
CA VAL A 471 -16.53 -1.20 -40.19
C VAL A 471 -17.35 -0.61 -41.35
N THR A 472 -18.62 -1.01 -41.52
CA THR A 472 -19.53 -0.38 -42.51
C THR A 472 -19.89 1.08 -42.22
N ALA A 473 -19.61 1.59 -41.01
CA ALA A 473 -19.72 3.02 -40.69
C ALA A 473 -18.40 3.80 -40.91
N LEU A 474 -17.27 3.09 -41.07
CA LEU A 474 -15.95 3.66 -41.34
C LEU A 474 -15.58 3.70 -42.83
N ALA A 475 -16.09 2.77 -43.64
CA ALA A 475 -15.68 2.60 -45.04
C ALA A 475 -15.74 3.90 -45.87
N ASP A 476 -16.82 4.68 -45.75
CA ASP A 476 -16.98 5.96 -46.46
C ASP A 476 -15.90 6.99 -46.07
N GLY A 477 -15.38 6.91 -44.83
CA GLY A 477 -14.36 7.80 -44.28
C GLY A 477 -12.93 7.55 -44.80
N LEU A 478 -12.72 6.52 -45.64
CA LEU A 478 -11.47 6.34 -46.38
C LEU A 478 -11.40 7.23 -47.63
N GLN A 479 -12.55 7.51 -48.26
CA GLN A 479 -12.63 8.31 -49.49
C GLN A 479 -12.92 9.79 -49.23
N ASP A 480 -12.89 10.24 -47.97
CA ASP A 480 -13.08 11.64 -47.58
C ASP A 480 -11.98 12.55 -48.18
N GLU A 481 -12.36 13.69 -48.73
CA GLU A 481 -11.45 14.73 -49.25
C GLU A 481 -10.41 15.15 -48.21
N GLN A 482 -10.81 15.26 -46.94
CA GLN A 482 -10.00 15.80 -45.86
C GLN A 482 -8.99 14.75 -45.32
N PRO A 483 -7.66 14.93 -45.49
CA PRO A 483 -6.67 13.92 -45.10
C PRO A 483 -6.65 13.62 -43.60
N LYS A 484 -7.04 14.57 -42.73
CA LYS A 484 -7.22 14.31 -41.30
C LYS A 484 -8.29 13.25 -41.02
N VAL A 485 -9.36 13.20 -41.82
CA VAL A 485 -10.41 12.18 -41.69
C VAL A 485 -9.84 10.83 -42.15
N ARG A 486 -9.29 10.73 -43.37
CA ARG A 486 -8.69 9.48 -43.89
C ARG A 486 -7.68 8.85 -42.91
N THR A 487 -6.78 9.67 -42.36
CA THR A 487 -5.78 9.24 -41.36
C THR A 487 -6.44 8.70 -40.09
N MET A 488 -7.48 9.37 -39.58
CA MET A 488 -8.24 8.92 -38.41
C MET A 488 -9.02 7.62 -38.71
N THR A 489 -9.53 7.44 -39.92
CA THR A 489 -10.21 6.21 -40.36
C THR A 489 -9.25 5.03 -40.38
N ALA A 490 -8.06 5.18 -40.98
CA ALA A 490 -7.03 4.14 -40.95
C ALA A 490 -6.60 3.77 -39.51
N LEU A 491 -6.43 4.77 -38.63
CA LEU A 491 -6.12 4.54 -37.20
C LEU A 491 -7.29 3.94 -36.40
N ALA A 492 -8.53 4.06 -36.87
CA ALA A 492 -9.70 3.40 -36.29
C ALA A 492 -9.82 1.93 -36.77
N ILE A 493 -9.57 1.67 -38.06
CA ILE A 493 -9.50 0.31 -38.62
C ILE A 493 -8.38 -0.48 -37.95
N ALA A 494 -7.19 0.12 -37.80
CA ALA A 494 -6.08 -0.50 -37.07
C ALA A 494 -6.49 -0.89 -35.63
N ALA A 495 -7.18 -0.01 -34.90
CA ALA A 495 -7.65 -0.30 -33.55
C ALA A 495 -8.74 -1.39 -33.49
N LEU A 496 -9.63 -1.45 -34.49
CA LEU A 496 -10.63 -2.52 -34.61
C LEU A 496 -9.98 -3.87 -34.93
N ALA A 497 -8.98 -3.91 -35.82
CA ALA A 497 -8.28 -5.14 -36.18
C ALA A 497 -7.40 -5.66 -35.02
N GLU A 498 -6.63 -4.78 -34.37
CA GLU A 498 -5.88 -5.10 -33.14
C GLU A 498 -6.77 -5.65 -32.01
N ALA A 499 -8.02 -5.19 -31.92
CA ALA A 499 -8.97 -5.62 -30.90
C ALA A 499 -9.81 -6.85 -31.29
N ALA A 500 -9.86 -7.20 -32.58
CA ALA A 500 -10.59 -8.37 -33.09
C ALA A 500 -9.71 -9.63 -33.24
N HIS A 501 -8.39 -9.45 -33.42
CA HIS A 501 -7.41 -10.52 -33.59
C HIS A 501 -7.58 -11.65 -32.54
N PRO A 502 -7.60 -12.94 -32.96
CA PRO A 502 -7.32 -13.44 -34.31
C PRO A 502 -8.52 -13.46 -35.29
N TYR A 503 -9.71 -13.05 -34.86
CA TYR A 503 -10.96 -13.29 -35.61
C TYR A 503 -11.45 -12.07 -36.40
N GLY A 504 -12.40 -12.30 -37.31
CA GLY A 504 -13.25 -11.24 -37.87
C GLY A 504 -12.82 -10.64 -39.21
N ILE A 505 -11.90 -11.27 -39.94
CA ILE A 505 -11.43 -10.83 -41.27
C ILE A 505 -12.57 -10.57 -42.27
N GLU A 506 -13.63 -11.39 -42.26
CA GLU A 506 -14.86 -11.20 -43.04
C GLU A 506 -15.51 -9.81 -42.89
N SER A 507 -15.30 -9.14 -41.75
CA SER A 507 -15.85 -7.80 -41.52
C SER A 507 -15.06 -6.70 -42.23
N PHE A 508 -13.81 -6.96 -42.65
CA PHE A 508 -12.87 -5.99 -43.22
C PHE A 508 -12.71 -6.09 -44.75
N ASP A 509 -13.24 -7.12 -45.40
CA ASP A 509 -13.16 -7.35 -46.86
C ASP A 509 -13.39 -6.08 -47.70
N THR A 510 -14.48 -5.35 -47.42
CA THR A 510 -14.85 -4.09 -48.10
C THR A 510 -13.84 -2.93 -47.95
N ILE A 511 -12.84 -3.09 -47.08
CA ILE A 511 -11.84 -2.08 -46.72
C ILE A 511 -10.41 -2.48 -47.15
N VAL A 512 -10.10 -3.77 -47.32
CA VAL A 512 -8.74 -4.23 -47.68
C VAL A 512 -8.27 -3.62 -49.00
N ILE A 513 -9.10 -3.67 -50.05
CA ILE A 513 -8.74 -3.17 -51.39
C ILE A 513 -8.53 -1.63 -51.40
N PRO A 514 -9.42 -0.79 -50.82
CA PRO A 514 -9.17 0.64 -50.65
C PRO A 514 -7.86 0.96 -49.90
N LEU A 515 -7.63 0.35 -48.73
CA LEU A 515 -6.39 0.58 -47.94
C LEU A 515 -5.14 0.27 -48.77
N TRP A 516 -5.16 -0.83 -49.51
CA TRP A 516 -4.01 -1.27 -50.32
C TRP A 516 -3.67 -0.28 -51.44
N GLN A 517 -4.68 0.24 -52.15
CA GLN A 517 -4.45 1.27 -53.15
C GLN A 517 -3.90 2.57 -52.54
N ASP A 518 -4.35 2.94 -51.35
CA ASP A 518 -3.97 4.21 -50.71
C ASP A 518 -2.57 4.16 -50.06
N VAL A 519 -2.12 2.98 -49.59
CA VAL A 519 -0.71 2.73 -49.22
C VAL A 519 0.25 2.97 -50.38
N ARG A 520 -0.15 2.65 -51.62
CA ARG A 520 0.68 2.91 -52.82
C ARG A 520 0.67 4.38 -53.26
N LYS A 521 -0.37 5.15 -52.93
CA LYS A 521 -0.54 6.57 -53.33
C LYS A 521 0.04 7.57 -52.33
N HIS A 522 -0.03 7.29 -51.03
CA HIS A 522 0.30 8.26 -49.98
C HIS A 522 1.73 8.11 -49.43
N ARG A 523 2.25 9.18 -48.80
CA ARG A 523 3.57 9.25 -48.16
C ARG A 523 3.50 9.98 -46.81
N GLY A 524 4.54 9.86 -45.99
CA GLY A 524 4.63 10.52 -44.68
C GLY A 524 3.58 10.03 -43.67
N LYS A 525 3.12 10.90 -42.77
CA LYS A 525 2.22 10.52 -41.65
C LYS A 525 0.89 9.88 -42.08
N ALA A 526 0.40 10.18 -43.28
CA ALA A 526 -0.76 9.47 -43.84
C ALA A 526 -0.43 8.00 -44.13
N LEU A 527 0.67 7.75 -44.88
CA LEU A 527 1.16 6.39 -45.16
C LEU A 527 1.40 5.60 -43.87
N ALA A 528 1.94 6.24 -42.82
CA ALA A 528 2.12 5.61 -41.52
C ALA A 528 0.80 5.05 -40.96
N ALA A 529 -0.28 5.83 -40.97
CA ALA A 529 -1.59 5.37 -40.51
C ALA A 529 -2.15 4.20 -41.34
N PHE A 530 -1.97 4.23 -42.67
CA PHE A 530 -2.40 3.15 -43.56
C PHE A 530 -1.57 1.86 -43.40
N LEU A 531 -0.23 1.97 -43.29
CA LEU A 531 0.64 0.82 -42.99
C LEU A 531 0.28 0.18 -41.64
N LYS A 532 -0.02 0.98 -40.61
CA LYS A 532 -0.49 0.48 -39.31
C LYS A 532 -1.83 -0.28 -39.41
N ALA A 533 -2.70 0.13 -40.33
CA ALA A 533 -3.96 -0.57 -40.60
C ALA A 533 -3.71 -1.92 -41.27
N ILE A 534 -2.92 -1.97 -42.36
CA ILE A 534 -2.64 -3.23 -43.06
C ILE A 534 -1.83 -4.21 -42.21
N GLY A 535 -0.77 -3.75 -41.52
CA GLY A 535 0.00 -4.61 -40.61
C GLY A 535 -0.84 -5.17 -39.45
N SER A 536 -1.91 -4.48 -39.05
CA SER A 536 -2.87 -4.99 -38.07
C SER A 536 -3.96 -5.90 -38.65
N LEU A 537 -4.11 -5.97 -39.98
CA LEU A 537 -5.04 -6.87 -40.68
C LEU A 537 -4.36 -8.18 -41.13
N ILE A 538 -3.06 -8.15 -41.48
CA ILE A 538 -2.31 -9.34 -41.91
C ILE A 538 -2.43 -10.52 -40.93
N PRO A 539 -2.30 -10.36 -39.59
CA PRO A 539 -2.48 -11.45 -38.62
C PRO A 539 -3.94 -11.90 -38.40
N LEU A 540 -4.89 -11.49 -39.23
CA LEU A 540 -6.26 -11.99 -39.28
C LEU A 540 -6.57 -12.68 -40.62
N MET A 541 -5.66 -12.60 -41.60
CA MET A 541 -5.84 -13.17 -42.95
C MET A 541 -5.44 -14.65 -42.99
N ASP A 542 -6.05 -15.39 -43.91
CA ASP A 542 -5.63 -16.75 -44.25
C ASP A 542 -4.18 -16.77 -44.77
N VAL A 543 -3.50 -17.90 -44.56
CA VAL A 543 -2.04 -18.07 -44.77
C VAL A 543 -1.56 -17.57 -46.14
N GLU A 544 -2.28 -17.94 -47.21
CA GLU A 544 -1.96 -17.57 -48.60
C GLU A 544 -2.10 -16.05 -48.85
N ALA A 545 -3.19 -15.46 -48.37
CA ALA A 545 -3.44 -14.02 -48.50
C ALA A 545 -2.46 -13.20 -47.65
N ALA A 546 -2.16 -13.67 -46.44
CA ALA A 546 -1.18 -13.06 -45.55
C ALA A 546 0.24 -13.06 -46.14
N ALA A 547 0.64 -14.12 -46.84
CA ALA A 547 1.91 -14.19 -47.56
C ALA A 547 1.96 -13.11 -48.67
N TYR A 548 1.01 -13.15 -49.60
CA TYR A 548 0.92 -12.23 -50.75
C TYR A 548 0.89 -10.76 -50.32
N TYR A 549 0.05 -10.40 -49.34
CA TYR A 549 0.00 -9.03 -48.84
C TYR A 549 1.28 -8.64 -48.08
N THR A 550 1.94 -9.58 -47.40
CA THR A 550 3.18 -9.29 -46.67
C THR A 550 4.32 -8.97 -47.61
N GLU A 551 4.59 -9.80 -48.63
CA GLU A 551 5.68 -9.57 -49.59
C GLU A 551 5.56 -8.17 -50.21
N GLN A 552 4.35 -7.84 -50.66
CA GLN A 552 4.03 -6.56 -51.30
C GLN A 552 4.09 -5.37 -50.33
N VAL A 553 3.79 -5.56 -49.05
CA VAL A 553 3.95 -4.53 -48.00
C VAL A 553 5.42 -4.38 -47.59
N MET A 554 6.21 -5.46 -47.63
CA MET A 554 7.59 -5.48 -47.14
C MET A 554 8.51 -4.57 -47.97
N GLU A 555 8.35 -4.53 -49.30
CA GLU A 555 9.05 -3.57 -50.18
C GLU A 555 8.87 -2.11 -49.71
N ILE A 556 7.64 -1.75 -49.33
CA ILE A 556 7.28 -0.41 -48.87
C ILE A 556 7.83 -0.17 -47.47
N VAL A 557 7.79 -1.19 -46.60
CA VAL A 557 8.30 -1.16 -45.23
C VAL A 557 9.82 -0.97 -45.20
N ILE A 558 10.59 -1.73 -45.99
CA ILE A 558 12.06 -1.63 -46.10
C ILE A 558 12.46 -0.23 -46.58
N ARG A 559 11.80 0.31 -47.62
CA ARG A 559 12.06 1.67 -48.11
C ARG A 559 11.93 2.75 -47.03
N GLU A 560 11.03 2.55 -46.07
CA GLU A 560 10.76 3.51 -45.00
C GLU A 560 11.56 3.22 -43.71
N PHE A 561 12.43 2.19 -43.66
CA PHE A 561 13.37 1.94 -42.55
C PHE A 561 14.29 3.14 -42.30
N ALA A 562 14.75 3.79 -43.38
CA ALA A 562 15.60 4.97 -43.33
C ALA A 562 14.85 6.28 -42.95
N SER A 563 13.55 6.22 -42.64
CA SER A 563 12.74 7.40 -42.37
C SER A 563 13.13 8.11 -41.06
N PRO A 564 13.38 9.42 -41.06
CA PRO A 564 13.76 10.15 -39.85
C PRO A 564 12.60 10.29 -38.85
N ASP A 565 11.34 10.16 -39.28
CA ASP A 565 10.17 10.29 -38.39
C ASP A 565 10.10 9.12 -37.40
N GLU A 566 10.00 9.42 -36.10
CA GLU A 566 9.84 8.42 -35.06
C GLU A 566 8.49 7.72 -35.10
N GLU A 567 7.41 8.41 -35.47
CA GLU A 567 6.09 7.81 -35.57
C GLU A 567 6.07 6.76 -36.68
N MET A 568 6.74 7.06 -37.81
CA MET A 568 6.94 6.13 -38.90
C MET A 568 7.75 4.91 -38.44
N ARG A 569 8.93 5.11 -37.83
CA ARG A 569 9.77 4.01 -37.34
C ARG A 569 9.08 3.13 -36.29
N LYS A 570 8.28 3.71 -35.39
CA LYS A 570 7.46 2.97 -34.39
C LYS A 570 6.39 2.11 -35.06
N ILE A 571 5.73 2.63 -36.11
CA ILE A 571 4.74 1.88 -36.89
C ILE A 571 5.41 0.79 -37.72
N VAL A 572 6.50 1.11 -38.42
CA VAL A 572 7.28 0.19 -39.26
C VAL A 572 7.79 -1.00 -38.44
N LEU A 573 8.36 -0.79 -37.24
CA LEU A 573 8.73 -1.88 -36.32
C LEU A 573 7.52 -2.75 -35.97
N LYS A 574 6.36 -2.15 -35.67
CA LYS A 574 5.14 -2.90 -35.36
C LYS A 574 4.65 -3.72 -36.56
N VAL A 575 4.69 -3.17 -37.77
CA VAL A 575 4.31 -3.87 -39.00
C VAL A 575 5.26 -5.04 -39.26
N VAL A 576 6.58 -4.85 -39.17
CA VAL A 576 7.57 -5.95 -39.27
C VAL A 576 7.27 -7.05 -38.25
N LYS A 577 7.01 -6.69 -36.98
CA LYS A 577 6.61 -7.64 -35.94
C LYS A 577 5.35 -8.43 -36.32
N GLN A 578 4.29 -7.74 -36.73
CA GLN A 578 3.01 -8.35 -37.10
C GLN A 578 3.12 -9.26 -38.32
N CYS A 579 3.83 -8.82 -39.36
CA CYS A 579 4.17 -9.63 -40.53
C CYS A 579 4.90 -10.91 -40.10
N VAL A 580 6.07 -10.79 -39.47
CA VAL A 580 6.93 -11.94 -39.15
C VAL A 580 6.29 -12.92 -38.16
N SER A 581 5.42 -12.46 -37.25
CA SER A 581 4.62 -13.36 -36.41
C SER A 581 3.56 -14.18 -37.15
N THR A 582 3.28 -13.91 -38.44
CA THR A 582 2.27 -14.62 -39.24
C THR A 582 2.86 -15.87 -39.92
N ASP A 583 2.05 -16.90 -40.14
CA ASP A 583 2.54 -18.24 -40.54
C ASP A 583 2.73 -18.45 -42.06
N GLY A 584 2.32 -17.50 -42.90
CA GLY A 584 2.53 -17.54 -44.35
C GLY A 584 3.92 -17.12 -44.84
N ILE A 585 4.89 -16.85 -43.95
CA ILE A 585 6.21 -16.32 -44.34
C ILE A 585 7.32 -17.35 -44.07
N GLU A 586 8.11 -17.63 -45.10
CA GLU A 586 9.26 -18.52 -44.99
C GLU A 586 10.43 -17.91 -44.21
N ALA A 587 11.13 -18.76 -43.45
CA ALA A 587 12.38 -18.42 -42.76
C ALA A 587 13.52 -17.99 -43.72
N ALA A 588 13.48 -18.39 -44.99
CA ALA A 588 14.41 -17.90 -46.00
C ALA A 588 14.16 -16.41 -46.32
N TYR A 589 12.93 -16.06 -46.70
CA TYR A 589 12.53 -14.69 -47.05
C TYR A 589 12.92 -13.66 -45.97
N VAL A 590 12.70 -13.97 -44.69
CA VAL A 590 13.08 -13.07 -43.58
C VAL A 590 14.60 -12.89 -43.48
N ARG A 591 15.38 -13.96 -43.66
CA ARG A 591 16.85 -13.91 -43.60
C ARG A 591 17.44 -13.09 -44.74
N ASP A 592 16.94 -13.28 -45.96
CA ASP A 592 17.55 -12.73 -47.17
C ASP A 592 17.09 -11.29 -47.46
N ASN A 593 15.83 -10.95 -47.17
CA ASN A 593 15.24 -9.65 -47.53
C ASN A 593 15.02 -8.68 -46.36
N VAL A 594 15.02 -9.13 -45.10
CA VAL A 594 14.61 -8.29 -43.95
C VAL A 594 15.72 -8.08 -42.92
N LEU A 595 16.52 -9.10 -42.60
CA LEU A 595 17.48 -9.02 -41.49
C LEU A 595 18.49 -7.89 -41.61
N ASP A 596 19.23 -7.80 -42.72
CA ASP A 596 20.42 -6.93 -42.75
C ASP A 596 20.07 -5.44 -42.82
N ASP A 597 19.02 -5.06 -43.55
CA ASP A 597 18.50 -3.69 -43.51
C ASP A 597 17.77 -3.36 -42.19
N PHE A 598 17.18 -4.34 -41.49
CA PHE A 598 16.63 -4.13 -40.15
C PHE A 598 17.74 -3.84 -39.13
N PHE A 599 18.79 -4.66 -39.10
CA PHE A 599 19.93 -4.45 -38.20
C PHE A 599 20.65 -3.13 -38.50
N ARG A 600 20.95 -2.86 -39.77
CA ARG A 600 21.64 -1.63 -40.22
C ARG A 600 20.94 -0.34 -39.83
N ASN A 601 19.60 -0.31 -39.83
CA ASN A 601 18.83 0.92 -39.62
C ASN A 601 18.25 1.08 -38.21
N PHE A 602 17.94 -0.02 -37.50
CA PHE A 602 17.33 0.04 -36.16
C PHE A 602 18.31 -0.26 -35.01
N TRP A 603 19.31 -1.11 -35.21
CA TRP A 603 20.31 -1.41 -34.18
C TRP A 603 21.43 -0.35 -34.22
N VAL A 604 21.13 0.80 -33.64
CA VAL A 604 21.98 1.99 -33.58
C VAL A 604 21.93 2.57 -32.17
N ARG A 605 23.08 3.02 -31.61
CA ARG A 605 23.21 3.60 -30.25
C ARG A 605 22.07 4.58 -29.86
N ARG A 606 21.57 5.40 -30.80
CA ARG A 606 20.44 6.34 -30.59
C ARG A 606 19.13 5.66 -30.17
N MET A 607 18.82 4.46 -30.68
CA MET A 607 17.56 3.76 -30.41
C MET A 607 17.49 3.18 -28.99
N ALA A 608 18.64 2.86 -28.39
CA ALA A 608 18.72 2.36 -27.01
C ALA A 608 18.58 3.47 -25.93
N LEU A 609 18.79 4.74 -26.28
CA LEU A 609 18.65 5.85 -25.35
C LEU A 609 17.19 6.15 -24.98
N ASP A 610 16.23 5.88 -25.88
CA ASP A 610 14.79 6.00 -25.57
C ASP A 610 14.18 4.62 -25.30
N LYS A 611 13.77 4.40 -24.05
CA LYS A 611 13.03 3.19 -23.61
C LYS A 611 11.77 2.92 -24.44
N ARG A 612 11.13 3.95 -24.99
CA ARG A 612 9.92 3.82 -25.85
C ARG A 612 10.25 3.27 -27.25
N ASN A 613 11.50 3.34 -27.67
CA ASN A 613 12.01 2.80 -28.93
C ASN A 613 12.67 1.43 -28.71
N ALA A 614 13.45 1.30 -27.64
CA ALA A 614 14.13 0.07 -27.26
C ALA A 614 13.17 -1.11 -27.04
N LYS A 615 12.07 -0.95 -26.30
CA LYS A 615 11.13 -2.07 -26.04
C LYS A 615 10.50 -2.62 -27.33
N PRO A 616 9.91 -1.81 -28.25
CA PRO A 616 9.44 -2.29 -29.54
C PRO A 616 10.54 -2.93 -30.40
N LEU A 617 11.77 -2.41 -30.37
CA LEU A 617 12.92 -2.98 -31.09
C LEU A 617 13.28 -4.39 -30.57
N VAL A 618 13.38 -4.55 -29.25
CA VAL A 618 13.61 -5.84 -28.58
C VAL A 618 12.50 -6.83 -28.91
N GLU A 619 11.23 -6.45 -28.72
CA GLU A 619 10.08 -7.31 -29.04
C GLU A 619 10.06 -7.74 -30.52
N THR A 620 10.40 -6.83 -31.45
CA THR A 620 10.43 -7.15 -32.89
C THR A 620 11.59 -8.11 -33.21
N THR A 621 12.76 -7.90 -32.59
CA THR A 621 13.93 -8.77 -32.77
C THR A 621 13.69 -10.18 -32.20
N VAL A 622 12.90 -10.30 -31.13
CA VAL A 622 12.47 -11.60 -30.55
C VAL A 622 11.50 -12.34 -31.48
N GLU A 623 10.51 -11.68 -32.09
CA GLU A 623 9.65 -12.34 -33.09
C GLU A 623 10.44 -12.75 -34.34
N ILE A 624 11.39 -11.92 -34.78
CA ILE A 624 12.32 -12.26 -35.87
C ILE A 624 13.13 -13.53 -35.54
N ALA A 625 13.69 -13.64 -34.33
CA ALA A 625 14.45 -14.82 -33.91
C ALA A 625 13.62 -16.12 -33.90
N LYS A 626 12.31 -16.05 -33.62
CA LYS A 626 11.44 -17.24 -33.67
C LYS A 626 11.28 -17.84 -35.08
N LYS A 627 11.45 -17.02 -36.12
CA LYS A 627 11.25 -17.43 -37.53
C LYS A 627 12.55 -17.58 -38.29
N ALA A 628 13.55 -16.73 -38.03
CA ALA A 628 14.84 -16.73 -38.73
C ALA A 628 15.92 -17.60 -38.06
N GLY A 629 15.69 -18.10 -36.83
CA GLY A 629 16.65 -18.86 -36.03
C GLY A 629 17.32 -18.01 -34.94
N VAL A 630 17.85 -18.68 -33.91
CA VAL A 630 18.53 -18.06 -32.77
C VAL A 630 19.96 -17.68 -33.15
N GLY A 631 20.73 -18.62 -33.70
CA GLY A 631 22.14 -18.42 -34.03
C GLY A 631 22.34 -17.25 -34.99
N VAL A 632 21.51 -17.17 -36.03
CA VAL A 632 21.54 -16.13 -37.07
C VAL A 632 21.32 -14.71 -36.51
N VAL A 633 20.49 -14.57 -35.46
CA VAL A 633 20.17 -13.29 -34.81
C VAL A 633 21.18 -12.98 -33.70
N VAL A 634 21.53 -13.96 -32.86
CA VAL A 634 22.51 -13.81 -31.78
C VAL A 634 23.91 -13.52 -32.33
N GLN A 635 24.29 -14.09 -33.47
CA GLN A 635 25.56 -13.81 -34.16
C GLN A 635 25.72 -12.32 -34.53
N ARG A 636 24.63 -11.65 -34.92
CA ARG A 636 24.63 -10.20 -35.18
C ARG A 636 24.69 -9.38 -33.88
N LEU A 637 23.96 -9.80 -32.84
CA LEU A 637 23.89 -9.10 -31.55
C LEU A 637 25.14 -9.25 -30.65
N VAL A 638 25.88 -10.36 -30.74
CA VAL A 638 26.98 -10.65 -29.79
C VAL A 638 28.17 -9.70 -29.91
N GLY A 639 28.41 -9.10 -31.08
CA GLY A 639 29.41 -8.03 -31.22
C GLY A 639 29.06 -6.79 -30.40
N ASP A 640 27.78 -6.42 -30.40
CA ASP A 640 27.26 -5.21 -29.76
C ASP A 640 27.24 -5.28 -28.23
N LEU A 641 27.38 -6.47 -27.64
CA LEU A 641 27.65 -6.64 -26.20
C LEU A 641 28.99 -6.00 -25.78
N LYS A 642 29.91 -5.75 -26.71
CA LYS A 642 31.20 -5.08 -26.46
C LYS A 642 31.24 -3.61 -26.88
N ASP A 643 30.10 -3.01 -27.22
CA ASP A 643 30.00 -1.57 -27.49
C ASP A 643 30.33 -0.73 -26.23
N GLU A 644 30.88 0.47 -26.42
CA GLU A 644 31.24 1.41 -25.34
C GLU A 644 30.01 1.92 -24.55
N SER A 645 28.81 1.87 -25.15
CA SER A 645 27.60 2.47 -24.59
C SER A 645 26.84 1.48 -23.70
N GLU A 646 26.95 1.63 -22.37
CA GLU A 646 26.20 0.82 -21.39
C GLU A 646 24.68 0.72 -21.68
N PRO A 647 23.96 1.79 -22.07
CA PRO A 647 22.56 1.68 -22.49
C PRO A 647 22.34 0.79 -23.74
N TYR A 648 23.29 0.78 -24.67
CA TYR A 648 23.21 -0.07 -25.87
C TYR A 648 23.46 -1.53 -25.52
N ARG A 649 24.56 -1.83 -24.80
CA ARG A 649 24.86 -3.17 -24.25
C ARG A 649 23.67 -3.76 -23.48
N LYS A 650 22.97 -2.94 -22.69
CA LYS A 650 21.77 -3.33 -21.95
C LYS A 650 20.62 -3.78 -22.86
N VAL A 651 20.33 -3.05 -23.93
CA VAL A 651 19.24 -3.39 -24.87
C VAL A 651 19.58 -4.63 -25.70
N VAL A 652 20.86 -4.80 -26.07
CA VAL A 652 21.38 -6.04 -26.66
C VAL A 652 21.19 -7.23 -25.71
N MET A 653 21.57 -7.08 -24.44
CA MET A 653 21.40 -8.11 -23.42
C MET A 653 19.92 -8.42 -23.13
N GLU A 654 19.03 -7.42 -23.18
CA GLU A 654 17.58 -7.63 -23.03
C GLU A 654 17.00 -8.43 -24.20
N ALA A 655 17.45 -8.18 -25.44
CA ALA A 655 17.08 -8.99 -26.58
C ALA A 655 17.58 -10.43 -26.45
N ILE A 656 18.85 -10.65 -26.07
CA ILE A 656 19.41 -12.00 -25.91
C ILE A 656 18.71 -12.76 -24.75
N ASP A 657 18.43 -12.12 -23.62
CA ASP A 657 17.64 -12.71 -22.51
C ASP A 657 16.26 -13.18 -22.99
N GLN A 658 15.55 -12.35 -23.76
CA GLN A 658 14.22 -12.69 -24.26
C GLN A 658 14.23 -13.75 -25.37
N ILE A 659 15.23 -13.74 -26.25
CA ILE A 659 15.43 -14.78 -27.30
C ILE A 659 15.74 -16.12 -26.63
N VAL A 660 16.77 -16.19 -25.79
CA VAL A 660 17.20 -17.42 -25.12
C VAL A 660 16.12 -17.95 -24.17
N SER A 661 15.42 -17.06 -23.44
CA SER A 661 14.26 -17.44 -22.60
C SER A 661 13.05 -17.94 -23.41
N SER A 662 13.03 -17.81 -24.73
CA SER A 662 11.92 -18.23 -25.61
C SER A 662 12.25 -19.46 -26.46
N LEU A 663 13.50 -19.59 -26.90
CA LEU A 663 13.94 -20.59 -27.90
C LEU A 663 15.09 -21.49 -27.40
N GLY A 664 15.73 -21.15 -26.28
CA GLY A 664 16.91 -21.87 -25.78
C GLY A 664 18.19 -21.55 -26.54
N VAL A 665 19.14 -22.50 -26.51
CA VAL A 665 20.53 -22.36 -27.01
C VAL A 665 20.99 -23.54 -27.88
N ALA A 666 20.05 -24.35 -28.39
CA ALA A 666 20.37 -25.51 -29.23
C ALA A 666 21.00 -25.10 -30.57
N ASP A 667 20.52 -24.00 -31.15
CA ASP A 667 20.93 -23.37 -32.41
C ASP A 667 22.10 -22.38 -32.21
N ILE A 668 23.04 -22.72 -31.31
CA ILE A 668 24.23 -21.90 -30.99
C ILE A 668 25.48 -22.78 -31.07
N ASP A 669 26.33 -22.49 -32.06
CA ASP A 669 27.63 -23.14 -32.26
C ASP A 669 28.63 -22.82 -31.13
N GLU A 670 29.63 -23.68 -30.91
CA GLU A 670 30.71 -23.44 -29.93
C GLU A 670 31.42 -22.08 -30.10
N PRO A 671 31.88 -21.64 -31.29
CA PRO A 671 32.50 -20.31 -31.43
C PRO A 671 31.53 -19.14 -31.19
N LEU A 672 30.21 -19.36 -31.31
CA LEU A 672 29.21 -18.35 -30.95
C LEU A 672 28.96 -18.34 -29.43
N GLU A 673 28.95 -19.51 -28.78
CA GLU A 673 28.91 -19.64 -27.32
C GLU A 673 30.11 -18.94 -26.66
N GLN A 674 31.34 -19.20 -27.14
CA GLN A 674 32.55 -18.55 -26.63
C GLN A 674 32.45 -17.03 -26.68
N ARG A 675 32.03 -16.48 -27.84
CA ARG A 675 31.85 -15.02 -28.03
C ARG A 675 30.71 -14.46 -27.18
N LEU A 676 29.62 -15.21 -27.01
CA LEU A 676 28.49 -14.82 -26.17
C LEU A 676 28.90 -14.75 -24.69
N ILE A 677 29.64 -15.74 -24.18
CA ILE A 677 30.15 -15.74 -22.80
C ILE A 677 31.15 -14.60 -22.56
N ASP A 678 32.08 -14.39 -23.49
CA ASP A 678 33.08 -13.30 -23.44
C ASP A 678 32.41 -11.91 -23.50
N GLY A 679 31.49 -11.69 -24.45
CA GLY A 679 30.68 -10.47 -24.54
C GLY A 679 29.83 -10.23 -23.29
N MET A 680 29.21 -11.28 -22.75
CA MET A 680 28.43 -11.23 -21.51
C MET A 680 29.30 -10.91 -20.28
N LEU A 681 30.48 -11.51 -20.15
CA LEU A 681 31.41 -11.23 -19.06
C LEU A 681 31.91 -9.78 -19.12
N PHE A 682 32.23 -9.26 -20.31
CA PHE A 682 32.61 -7.87 -20.53
C PHE A 682 31.46 -6.89 -20.22
N ALA A 683 30.27 -7.11 -20.79
CA ALA A 683 29.06 -6.34 -20.51
C ALA A 683 28.62 -6.41 -19.04
N PHE A 684 29.03 -7.45 -18.31
CA PHE A 684 28.89 -7.54 -16.87
C PHE A 684 29.98 -6.74 -16.13
N GLN A 685 31.24 -6.82 -16.55
CA GLN A 685 32.38 -6.15 -15.92
C GLN A 685 32.26 -4.62 -15.93
N GLU A 686 31.95 -4.02 -17.07
CA GLU A 686 31.85 -2.57 -17.24
C GLU A 686 30.45 -1.99 -16.94
N GLN A 687 29.85 -2.33 -15.79
CA GLN A 687 28.58 -1.75 -15.36
C GLN A 687 28.81 -0.59 -14.37
N SER A 688 28.41 0.62 -14.75
CA SER A 688 28.33 1.76 -13.82
C SER A 688 27.04 1.76 -13.00
N THR A 689 25.96 1.15 -13.53
CA THR A 689 24.66 1.00 -12.86
C THR A 689 24.26 -0.47 -12.73
N GLU A 690 23.70 -0.89 -11.58
CA GLU A 690 23.17 -2.26 -11.51
C GLU A 690 21.88 -2.35 -12.31
N ASP A 691 21.85 -3.26 -13.27
CA ASP A 691 20.63 -3.58 -14.00
C ASP A 691 20.21 -5.03 -13.79
N VAL A 692 18.96 -5.20 -13.36
CA VAL A 692 18.32 -6.51 -13.21
C VAL A 692 18.24 -7.23 -14.55
N VAL A 693 18.15 -6.49 -15.66
CA VAL A 693 18.21 -7.01 -17.04
C VAL A 693 19.50 -7.80 -17.29
N MET A 694 20.65 -7.24 -16.92
CA MET A 694 21.95 -7.88 -17.15
C MET A 694 22.11 -9.14 -16.28
N LEU A 695 21.67 -9.07 -15.03
CA LEU A 695 21.64 -10.21 -14.10
C LEU A 695 20.64 -11.31 -14.53
N ASN A 696 19.53 -10.92 -15.17
CA ASN A 696 18.57 -11.83 -15.79
C ASN A 696 19.21 -12.55 -16.99
N GLY A 697 19.68 -11.81 -18.00
CA GLY A 697 20.33 -12.41 -19.16
C GLY A 697 21.49 -13.33 -18.80
N PHE A 698 22.37 -12.92 -17.87
CA PHE A 698 23.47 -13.79 -17.40
C PHE A 698 22.95 -15.08 -16.76
N GLY A 699 21.96 -14.97 -15.88
CA GLY A 699 21.31 -16.13 -15.27
C GLY A 699 20.61 -17.03 -16.28
N THR A 700 19.88 -16.47 -17.23
CA THR A 700 19.17 -17.19 -18.30
C THR A 700 20.14 -17.94 -19.20
N ILE A 701 21.17 -17.26 -19.73
CA ILE A 701 22.17 -17.88 -20.62
C ILE A 701 22.89 -19.04 -19.93
N VAL A 702 23.39 -18.83 -18.71
CA VAL A 702 24.12 -19.89 -17.96
C VAL A 702 23.21 -21.07 -17.61
N ASN A 703 21.95 -20.84 -17.22
CA ASN A 703 21.00 -21.93 -16.97
C ASN A 703 20.54 -22.64 -18.25
N SER A 704 20.49 -21.95 -19.39
CA SER A 704 20.14 -22.57 -20.68
C SER A 704 21.29 -23.38 -21.29
N LEU A 705 22.54 -22.95 -21.12
CA LEU A 705 23.74 -23.70 -21.52
C LEU A 705 23.99 -24.92 -20.63
N GLY A 706 23.69 -24.81 -19.33
CA GLY A 706 23.81 -25.92 -18.37
C GLY A 706 25.20 -26.56 -18.41
N ALA A 707 25.25 -27.84 -18.74
CA ALA A 707 26.51 -28.61 -18.84
C ALA A 707 27.52 -28.04 -19.85
N ARG A 708 27.07 -27.35 -20.94
CA ARG A 708 27.97 -26.69 -21.90
C ARG A 708 28.82 -25.61 -21.24
N CYS A 709 28.29 -24.96 -20.20
CA CYS A 709 28.95 -23.85 -19.52
C CYS A 709 30.23 -24.25 -18.75
N ARG A 710 30.49 -25.55 -18.54
CA ARG A 710 31.57 -26.06 -17.68
C ARG A 710 32.95 -25.42 -17.89
N PRO A 711 33.48 -25.22 -19.12
CA PRO A 711 34.79 -24.62 -19.33
C PRO A 711 34.90 -23.18 -18.79
N TYR A 712 33.79 -22.45 -18.76
CA TYR A 712 33.75 -21.03 -18.39
C TYR A 712 33.43 -20.80 -16.90
N LEU A 713 32.93 -21.81 -16.18
CA LEU A 713 32.51 -21.67 -14.78
C LEU A 713 33.62 -21.15 -13.87
N GLN A 714 34.87 -21.55 -14.08
CA GLN A 714 36.00 -21.04 -13.31
C GLN A 714 36.20 -19.52 -13.50
N GLN A 715 36.15 -19.03 -14.76
CA GLN A 715 36.26 -17.60 -15.08
C GLN A 715 35.07 -16.79 -14.55
N ILE A 716 33.87 -17.37 -14.60
CA ILE A 716 32.65 -16.79 -14.03
C ILE A 716 32.79 -16.66 -12.50
N CYS A 717 33.22 -17.72 -11.80
CA CYS A 717 33.45 -17.70 -10.35
C CYS A 717 34.53 -16.70 -9.94
N THR A 718 35.66 -16.61 -10.64
CA THR A 718 36.70 -15.60 -10.39
C THR A 718 36.16 -14.18 -10.58
N THR A 719 35.33 -13.93 -11.61
CA THR A 719 34.68 -12.63 -11.84
C THR A 719 33.68 -12.28 -10.72
N ILE A 720 32.94 -13.27 -10.20
CA ILE A 720 32.02 -13.11 -9.08
C ILE A 720 32.78 -12.74 -7.79
N LEU A 721 33.84 -13.49 -7.46
CA LEU A 721 34.66 -13.22 -6.27
C LEU A 721 35.31 -11.83 -6.33
N TRP A 722 35.83 -11.43 -7.49
CA TRP A 722 36.37 -10.08 -7.70
C TRP A 722 35.32 -8.98 -7.48
N ARG A 723 34.06 -9.18 -7.93
CA ARG A 723 32.96 -8.26 -7.63
C ARG A 723 32.54 -8.26 -6.17
N LEU A 724 32.55 -9.41 -5.49
CA LEU A 724 32.17 -9.51 -4.09
C LEU A 724 33.15 -8.73 -3.20
N ASN A 725 34.41 -8.56 -3.64
CA ASN A 725 35.41 -7.72 -2.98
C ASN A 725 35.33 -6.22 -3.38
N ASN A 726 34.36 -5.82 -4.20
CA ASN A 726 34.22 -4.43 -4.66
C ASN A 726 33.71 -3.50 -3.53
N LYS A 727 34.30 -2.31 -3.41
CA LYS A 727 33.88 -1.26 -2.45
C LYS A 727 32.39 -0.92 -2.57
N SER A 728 31.84 -0.97 -3.78
CA SER A 728 30.43 -0.70 -4.04
C SER A 728 29.55 -1.86 -3.54
N ALA A 729 28.89 -1.66 -2.40
CA ALA A 729 27.91 -2.59 -1.81
C ALA A 729 26.87 -3.10 -2.84
N LYS A 730 26.46 -2.21 -3.73
CA LYS A 730 25.61 -2.48 -4.90
C LYS A 730 26.13 -3.59 -5.82
N VAL A 731 27.42 -3.54 -6.15
CA VAL A 731 28.10 -4.56 -6.97
C VAL A 731 28.23 -5.89 -6.20
N ARG A 732 28.45 -5.84 -4.88
CA ARG A 732 28.43 -7.04 -4.01
C ARG A 732 27.06 -7.72 -3.99
N GLN A 733 25.97 -6.93 -3.95
CA GLN A 733 24.61 -7.46 -4.02
C GLN A 733 24.40 -8.26 -5.32
N GLN A 734 24.72 -7.64 -6.47
CA GLN A 734 24.55 -8.25 -7.78
C GLN A 734 25.41 -9.52 -7.96
N ALA A 735 26.61 -9.56 -7.36
CA ALA A 735 27.46 -10.75 -7.33
C ALA A 735 26.83 -11.90 -6.53
N ALA A 736 26.31 -11.63 -5.33
CA ALA A 736 25.60 -12.63 -4.53
C ALA A 736 24.29 -13.10 -5.20
N ASP A 737 23.50 -12.17 -5.75
CA ASP A 737 22.29 -12.50 -6.51
C ASP A 737 22.63 -13.38 -7.73
N LEU A 738 23.83 -13.24 -8.35
CA LEU A 738 24.29 -14.12 -9.42
C LEU A 738 24.69 -15.51 -8.93
N VAL A 739 25.39 -15.64 -7.79
CA VAL A 739 25.68 -16.96 -7.19
C VAL A 739 24.38 -17.75 -6.98
N SER A 740 23.32 -17.09 -6.51
CA SER A 740 22.02 -17.74 -6.29
C SER A 740 21.40 -18.36 -7.56
N ARG A 741 21.80 -17.87 -8.74
CA ARG A 741 21.31 -18.31 -10.06
C ARG A 741 22.24 -19.33 -10.73
N VAL A 742 23.53 -19.30 -10.42
CA VAL A 742 24.56 -20.17 -11.01
C VAL A 742 24.80 -21.44 -10.17
N ALA A 743 24.41 -21.44 -8.88
CA ALA A 743 24.60 -22.56 -7.95
C ALA A 743 24.08 -23.92 -8.49
N VAL A 744 22.92 -23.95 -9.14
CA VAL A 744 22.37 -25.18 -9.73
C VAL A 744 23.26 -25.68 -10.88
N VAL A 745 23.73 -24.79 -11.75
CA VAL A 745 24.55 -25.14 -12.91
C VAL A 745 25.92 -25.69 -12.49
N LEU A 746 26.55 -25.06 -11.48
CA LEU A 746 27.80 -25.54 -10.87
C LEU A 746 27.71 -27.00 -10.41
N ARG A 747 26.61 -27.38 -9.74
CA ARG A 747 26.34 -28.77 -9.33
C ARG A 747 26.10 -29.70 -10.50
N THR A 748 25.34 -29.28 -11.52
CA THR A 748 25.14 -30.09 -12.74
C THR A 748 26.45 -30.32 -13.53
N CYS A 749 27.44 -29.46 -13.36
CA CYS A 749 28.78 -29.62 -13.95
C CYS A 749 29.77 -30.39 -13.05
N GLY A 750 29.36 -30.77 -11.83
CA GLY A 750 30.20 -31.51 -10.86
C GLY A 750 31.25 -30.68 -10.14
N GLU A 751 31.19 -29.34 -10.19
CA GLU A 751 32.23 -28.45 -9.67
C GLU A 751 31.99 -28.07 -8.18
N ASP A 752 31.70 -29.06 -7.35
CA ASP A 752 31.33 -28.90 -5.94
C ASP A 752 32.38 -28.11 -5.12
N LYS A 753 33.66 -28.27 -5.46
CA LYS A 753 34.77 -27.55 -4.81
C LYS A 753 34.68 -26.03 -4.97
N LEU A 754 34.27 -25.54 -6.14
CA LEU A 754 34.05 -24.11 -6.38
C LEU A 754 32.84 -23.62 -5.58
N LEU A 755 31.79 -24.44 -5.49
CA LEU A 755 30.55 -24.08 -4.81
C LEU A 755 30.70 -24.10 -3.28
N ALA A 756 31.51 -25.00 -2.72
CA ALA A 756 31.92 -24.99 -1.33
C ALA A 756 32.85 -23.80 -1.00
N HIS A 757 33.78 -23.43 -1.89
CA HIS A 757 34.61 -22.24 -1.72
C HIS A 757 33.77 -20.95 -1.72
N LEU A 758 32.78 -20.84 -2.62
CA LEU A 758 31.79 -19.75 -2.60
C LEU A 758 30.98 -19.75 -1.28
N GLY A 759 30.66 -20.93 -0.73
CA GLY A 759 29.99 -21.08 0.57
C GLY A 759 30.78 -20.47 1.73
N VAL A 760 32.09 -20.76 1.81
CA VAL A 760 32.99 -20.19 2.82
C VAL A 760 33.11 -18.67 2.68
N VAL A 761 33.35 -18.16 1.46
CA VAL A 761 33.47 -16.71 1.25
C VAL A 761 32.17 -15.99 1.60
N LEU A 762 31.01 -16.51 1.18
CA LEU A 762 29.71 -15.91 1.53
C LEU A 762 29.40 -15.97 3.03
N TYR A 763 29.95 -16.95 3.76
CA TYR A 763 29.83 -17.02 5.22
C TYR A 763 30.64 -15.92 5.93
N GLU A 764 31.86 -15.61 5.46
CA GLU A 764 32.65 -14.50 6.00
C GLU A 764 31.89 -13.16 5.87
N TYR A 765 31.16 -12.96 4.76
CA TYR A 765 30.33 -11.78 4.51
C TYR A 765 29.00 -11.73 5.30
N LEU A 766 28.70 -12.64 6.23
CA LEU A 766 27.53 -12.50 7.13
C LEU A 766 27.63 -11.32 8.13
N GLY A 767 28.78 -10.64 8.19
CA GLY A 767 28.96 -9.37 8.91
C GLY A 767 28.61 -8.10 8.11
N GLU A 768 28.14 -8.22 6.86
CA GLU A 768 27.87 -7.10 5.95
C GLU A 768 26.85 -6.09 6.51
N GLU A 769 27.24 -4.82 6.59
CA GLU A 769 26.45 -3.73 7.17
C GLU A 769 25.20 -3.37 6.35
N TYR A 770 25.29 -3.50 5.02
CA TYR A 770 24.20 -3.14 4.11
C TYR A 770 23.17 -4.27 4.00
N PRO A 771 21.93 -4.11 4.51
CA PRO A 771 20.98 -5.22 4.63
C PRO A 771 20.43 -5.70 3.28
N GLU A 772 20.48 -4.86 2.23
CA GLU A 772 20.19 -5.29 0.86
C GLU A 772 21.21 -6.33 0.36
N VAL A 773 22.49 -6.13 0.68
CA VAL A 773 23.60 -7.02 0.29
C VAL A 773 23.57 -8.29 1.13
N LEU A 774 23.45 -8.15 2.46
CA LEU A 774 23.31 -9.27 3.39
C LEU A 774 22.13 -10.18 3.02
N GLY A 775 20.98 -9.59 2.66
CA GLY A 775 19.81 -10.33 2.17
C GLY A 775 20.08 -11.15 0.91
N SER A 776 20.93 -10.66 0.00
CA SER A 776 21.36 -11.38 -1.20
C SER A 776 22.42 -12.46 -0.92
N ILE A 777 23.36 -12.20 -0.01
CA ILE A 777 24.34 -13.20 0.49
C ILE A 777 23.61 -14.40 1.12
N LEU A 778 22.60 -14.14 1.95
CA LEU A 778 21.75 -15.17 2.54
C LEU A 778 20.94 -15.94 1.47
N GLY A 779 20.48 -15.26 0.43
CA GLY A 779 19.84 -15.88 -0.74
C GLY A 779 20.79 -16.80 -1.53
N ALA A 780 22.06 -16.42 -1.65
CA ALA A 780 23.11 -17.23 -2.27
C ALA A 780 23.47 -18.46 -1.42
N LEU A 781 23.66 -18.30 -0.11
CA LEU A 781 23.89 -19.43 0.81
C LEU A 781 22.71 -20.39 0.84
N LYS A 782 21.47 -19.88 0.83
CA LYS A 782 20.25 -20.68 0.65
C LYS A 782 20.26 -21.46 -0.66
N ALA A 783 20.68 -20.87 -1.78
CA ALA A 783 20.81 -21.60 -3.04
C ALA A 783 21.87 -22.72 -2.95
N ILE A 784 23.03 -22.44 -2.33
CA ILE A 784 24.12 -23.40 -2.10
C ILE A 784 23.66 -24.57 -1.21
N VAL A 785 23.05 -24.30 -0.06
CA VAL A 785 22.58 -25.31 0.90
C VAL A 785 21.45 -26.18 0.34
N ASN A 786 20.64 -25.65 -0.60
CA ASN A 786 19.66 -26.46 -1.32
C ASN A 786 20.28 -27.48 -2.29
N VAL A 787 21.56 -27.31 -2.66
CA VAL A 787 22.18 -27.94 -3.84
C VAL A 787 23.38 -28.84 -3.50
N ILE A 788 24.22 -28.50 -2.52
CA ILE A 788 25.26 -29.42 -2.02
C ILE A 788 24.60 -30.63 -1.35
N GLY A 789 23.76 -30.38 -0.35
CA GLY A 789 23.45 -31.35 0.71
C GLY A 789 24.04 -30.89 2.05
N MET A 790 23.73 -31.59 3.14
CA MET A 790 24.11 -31.15 4.50
C MET A 790 25.43 -31.73 5.02
N THR A 791 25.93 -32.81 4.42
CA THR A 791 27.20 -33.46 4.82
C THR A 791 28.42 -32.72 4.30
N ASP A 792 28.37 -32.27 3.04
CA ASP A 792 29.55 -31.78 2.31
C ASP A 792 29.64 -30.24 2.33
N MET A 793 28.78 -29.60 3.12
CA MET A 793 28.70 -28.14 3.24
C MET A 793 29.83 -27.59 4.09
N ASN A 794 30.58 -26.63 3.53
CA ASN A 794 31.61 -25.86 4.21
C ASN A 794 31.21 -24.37 4.17
N PRO A 795 31.02 -23.67 5.31
CA PRO A 795 31.16 -24.15 6.70
C PRO A 795 30.07 -25.15 7.13
N PRO A 796 30.32 -25.97 8.16
CA PRO A 796 29.33 -26.91 8.69
C PRO A 796 28.14 -26.18 9.34
N ILE A 797 26.92 -26.75 9.25
CA ILE A 797 25.71 -26.04 9.73
C ILE A 797 25.72 -25.71 11.22
N LYS A 798 26.52 -26.46 12.01
CA LYS A 798 26.78 -26.24 13.45
C LYS A 798 27.37 -24.87 13.75
N GLU A 799 28.13 -24.28 12.83
CA GLU A 799 28.71 -22.94 12.94
C GLU A 799 27.83 -21.90 12.25
N LEU A 800 27.26 -22.25 11.10
CA LEU A 800 26.39 -21.38 10.32
C LEU A 800 25.14 -20.95 11.10
N LEU A 801 24.41 -21.88 11.71
CA LEU A 801 23.10 -21.58 12.31
C LEU A 801 23.19 -20.64 13.55
N PRO A 802 24.11 -20.82 14.51
CA PRO A 802 24.33 -19.84 15.58
C PRO A 802 24.72 -18.44 15.08
N ARG A 803 25.33 -18.33 13.89
CA ARG A 803 25.61 -17.04 13.23
C ARG A 803 24.37 -16.43 12.58
N LEU A 804 23.37 -17.24 12.18
CA LEU A 804 22.09 -16.79 11.63
C LEU A 804 21.10 -16.31 12.72
N THR A 805 21.08 -16.93 13.91
CA THR A 805 20.09 -16.58 14.96
C THR A 805 20.05 -15.09 15.32
N PRO A 806 21.18 -14.35 15.46
CA PRO A 806 21.15 -12.90 15.67
C PRO A 806 20.58 -12.11 14.48
N ILE A 807 20.70 -12.62 13.26
CA ILE A 807 20.30 -11.93 12.02
C ILE A 807 18.76 -11.97 11.84
N LEU A 808 18.06 -12.91 12.46
CA LEU A 808 16.58 -12.93 12.54
C LEU A 808 16.02 -11.63 13.14
N ARG A 809 16.76 -10.97 14.04
CA ARG A 809 16.37 -9.68 14.67
C ARG A 809 16.58 -8.46 13.76
N ASN A 810 17.19 -8.62 12.58
CA ASN A 810 17.33 -7.53 11.62
C ASN A 810 15.94 -7.09 11.16
N ARG A 811 15.67 -5.77 11.12
CA ARG A 811 14.36 -5.21 10.75
C ARG A 811 14.10 -5.19 9.24
N HIS A 812 15.10 -5.49 8.42
CA HIS A 812 15.00 -5.37 6.96
C HIS A 812 14.31 -6.58 6.33
N GLU A 813 13.22 -6.34 5.59
CA GLU A 813 12.36 -7.41 5.05
C GLU A 813 13.11 -8.48 4.24
N LYS A 814 14.01 -8.06 3.35
CA LYS A 814 14.80 -8.97 2.49
C LYS A 814 15.77 -9.84 3.29
N VAL A 815 16.26 -9.32 4.44
CA VAL A 815 17.09 -10.10 5.36
C VAL A 815 16.23 -11.12 6.07
N GLN A 816 15.14 -10.69 6.72
CA GLN A 816 14.20 -11.59 7.41
C GLN A 816 13.74 -12.74 6.50
N GLU A 817 13.23 -12.44 5.31
CA GLU A 817 12.72 -13.44 4.37
C GLU A 817 13.77 -14.49 3.98
N ASN A 818 15.03 -14.09 3.73
CA ASN A 818 16.09 -15.03 3.35
C ASN A 818 16.79 -15.72 4.54
N VAL A 819 16.89 -15.11 5.74
CA VAL A 819 17.34 -15.84 6.94
C VAL A 819 16.32 -16.91 7.30
N ILE A 820 15.04 -16.56 7.37
CA ILE A 820 13.99 -17.49 7.80
C ILE A 820 13.91 -18.68 6.83
N ASP A 821 13.89 -18.45 5.51
CA ASP A 821 13.90 -19.54 4.54
C ASP A 821 15.19 -20.40 4.61
N LEU A 822 16.36 -19.81 4.90
CA LEU A 822 17.61 -20.57 5.07
C LEU A 822 17.55 -21.45 6.33
N VAL A 823 17.09 -20.90 7.47
CA VAL A 823 16.88 -21.64 8.72
C VAL A 823 15.84 -22.75 8.53
N GLY A 824 14.75 -22.48 7.78
CA GLY A 824 13.75 -23.49 7.41
C GLY A 824 14.33 -24.63 6.58
N ARG A 825 15.25 -24.37 5.65
CA ARG A 825 15.96 -25.43 4.90
C ARG A 825 16.95 -26.22 5.75
N ILE A 826 17.55 -25.61 6.77
CA ILE A 826 18.39 -26.31 7.75
C ILE A 826 17.51 -27.19 8.67
N ALA A 827 16.33 -26.73 9.08
CA ALA A 827 15.39 -27.53 9.88
C ALA A 827 14.83 -28.74 9.09
N ASP A 828 14.39 -28.52 7.85
CA ASP A 828 13.83 -29.54 6.94
C ASP A 828 14.80 -30.69 6.62
N ARG A 829 16.10 -30.39 6.44
CA ARG A 829 17.11 -31.36 5.94
C ARG A 829 18.27 -31.67 6.89
N GLY A 830 18.38 -30.98 8.02
CA GLY A 830 19.59 -30.96 8.86
C GLY A 830 19.32 -30.75 10.35
N ALA A 831 18.10 -31.02 10.82
CA ALA A 831 17.69 -30.90 12.22
C ALA A 831 18.68 -31.54 13.21
N GLU A 832 19.15 -32.76 12.90
CA GLU A 832 20.02 -33.61 13.73
C GLU A 832 21.37 -32.96 14.08
N TYR A 833 21.86 -32.04 13.24
CA TYR A 833 23.15 -31.39 13.49
C TYR A 833 23.09 -30.31 14.59
N VAL A 834 21.88 -29.90 15.03
CA VAL A 834 21.66 -28.72 15.88
C VAL A 834 20.85 -29.10 17.12
N SER A 835 21.30 -28.64 18.29
CA SER A 835 20.62 -28.97 19.56
C SER A 835 19.23 -28.33 19.68
N ALA A 836 18.28 -29.06 20.28
CA ALA A 836 16.91 -28.59 20.55
C ALA A 836 16.83 -27.23 21.27
N ARG A 837 17.83 -26.89 22.10
CA ARG A 837 17.90 -25.59 22.80
C ARG A 837 18.06 -24.39 21.88
N GLU A 838 18.85 -24.51 20.81
CA GLU A 838 19.01 -23.42 19.83
C GLU A 838 17.81 -23.39 18.87
N TRP A 839 17.22 -24.54 18.55
CA TRP A 839 15.94 -24.61 17.84
C TRP A 839 14.80 -23.91 18.60
N MET A 840 14.68 -24.15 19.91
CA MET A 840 13.70 -23.47 20.78
C MET A 840 13.94 -21.96 20.84
N ARG A 841 15.21 -21.52 20.88
CA ARG A 841 15.57 -20.09 20.80
C ARG A 841 15.11 -19.48 19.49
N ILE A 842 15.33 -20.15 18.36
CA ILE A 842 14.86 -19.72 17.03
C ILE A 842 13.33 -19.63 17.00
N CYS A 843 12.60 -20.60 17.57
CA CYS A 843 11.14 -20.53 17.70
C CYS A 843 10.68 -19.25 18.41
N PHE A 844 11.34 -18.82 19.49
CA PHE A 844 10.97 -17.56 20.16
C PHE A 844 11.17 -16.32 19.28
N GLU A 845 12.26 -16.21 18.52
CA GLU A 845 12.47 -15.10 17.58
C GLU A 845 11.44 -15.13 16.42
N LEU A 846 11.05 -16.33 15.95
CA LEU A 846 10.06 -16.50 14.87
C LEU A 846 8.64 -16.08 15.25
N LEU A 847 8.24 -16.14 16.52
CA LEU A 847 6.88 -15.81 16.97
C LEU A 847 6.52 -14.32 16.80
N ASP A 848 7.49 -13.42 16.90
CA ASP A 848 7.28 -12.01 16.56
C ASP A 848 7.34 -11.78 15.04
N LEU A 849 8.10 -12.60 14.30
CA LEU A 849 8.14 -12.57 12.83
C LEU A 849 6.83 -13.08 12.18
N LEU A 850 6.05 -13.92 12.87
CA LEU A 850 4.66 -14.25 12.47
C LEU A 850 3.74 -13.01 12.43
N LYS A 851 4.10 -11.90 13.09
CA LYS A 851 3.33 -10.64 13.12
C LYS A 851 3.80 -9.64 12.05
N ALA A 852 4.86 -9.94 11.30
CA ALA A 852 5.43 -9.05 10.30
C ALA A 852 4.41 -8.63 9.22
N HIS A 853 4.45 -7.37 8.76
CA HIS A 853 3.47 -6.85 7.80
C HIS A 853 3.50 -7.56 6.43
N LYS A 854 4.67 -8.03 5.98
CA LYS A 854 4.85 -8.73 4.70
C LYS A 854 4.33 -10.17 4.75
N LYS A 855 3.38 -10.52 3.87
CA LYS A 855 2.82 -11.89 3.77
C LYS A 855 3.90 -12.97 3.52
N ALA A 856 4.96 -12.64 2.77
CA ALA A 856 6.05 -13.57 2.49
C ALA A 856 6.83 -13.97 3.75
N ILE A 857 7.21 -12.99 4.59
CA ILE A 857 7.91 -13.23 5.87
C ILE A 857 7.04 -14.07 6.81
N ARG A 858 5.74 -13.74 6.93
CA ARG A 858 4.81 -14.56 7.72
C ARG A 858 4.78 -16.01 7.21
N ARG A 859 4.67 -16.24 5.89
CA ARG A 859 4.66 -17.59 5.31
C ARG A 859 5.97 -18.34 5.53
N ALA A 860 7.11 -17.68 5.37
CA ALA A 860 8.42 -18.28 5.64
C ALA A 860 8.55 -18.69 7.11
N ALA A 861 8.11 -17.83 8.03
CA ALA A 861 8.11 -18.10 9.47
C ALA A 861 7.17 -19.25 9.82
N VAL A 862 5.97 -19.30 9.24
CA VAL A 862 5.01 -20.40 9.34
C VAL A 862 5.63 -21.74 8.94
N ASN A 863 6.19 -21.84 7.73
CA ASN A 863 6.81 -23.08 7.24
C ASN A 863 7.98 -23.51 8.15
N THR A 864 8.84 -22.56 8.52
CA THR A 864 10.03 -22.80 9.34
C THR A 864 9.67 -23.26 10.76
N PHE A 865 8.64 -22.66 11.36
CA PHE A 865 8.12 -23.07 12.67
C PHE A 865 7.57 -24.50 12.63
N GLY A 866 6.89 -24.89 11.54
CA GLY A 866 6.43 -26.27 11.32
C GLY A 866 7.57 -27.29 11.21
N TYR A 867 8.63 -26.97 10.45
CA TYR A 867 9.82 -27.84 10.35
C TYR A 867 10.54 -27.97 11.71
N ILE A 868 10.64 -26.90 12.49
CA ILE A 868 11.26 -26.94 13.81
C ILE A 868 10.38 -27.69 14.83
N ALA A 869 9.06 -27.53 14.78
CA ALA A 869 8.14 -28.28 15.63
C ALA A 869 8.24 -29.80 15.38
N LYS A 870 8.40 -30.20 14.11
CA LYS A 870 8.68 -31.59 13.71
C LYS A 870 10.06 -32.09 14.19
N ALA A 871 11.04 -31.20 14.33
CA ALA A 871 12.41 -31.52 14.74
C ALA A 871 12.60 -31.67 16.27
N ILE A 872 11.92 -30.85 17.08
CA ILE A 872 11.96 -30.95 18.56
C ILE A 872 10.87 -31.89 19.09
N GLY A 873 9.68 -31.83 18.50
CA GLY A 873 8.44 -32.33 19.08
C GLY A 873 7.54 -31.21 19.63
N PRO A 874 6.21 -31.41 19.69
CA PRO A 874 5.25 -30.34 19.98
C PRO A 874 5.23 -29.88 21.44
N GLN A 875 5.53 -30.76 22.38
CA GLN A 875 5.35 -30.51 23.82
C GLN A 875 6.24 -29.36 24.33
N ASP A 876 7.52 -29.35 23.92
CA ASP A 876 8.48 -28.30 24.28
C ASP A 876 8.15 -26.94 23.65
N VAL A 877 7.48 -26.93 22.50
CA VAL A 877 7.03 -25.70 21.82
C VAL A 877 5.80 -25.11 22.54
N LEU A 878 4.85 -25.95 22.95
CA LEU A 878 3.60 -25.53 23.59
C LEU A 878 3.77 -25.13 25.06
N ALA A 879 4.72 -25.72 25.79
CA ALA A 879 4.87 -25.52 27.24
C ALA A 879 5.26 -24.08 27.68
N SER A 880 5.74 -23.24 26.76
CA SER A 880 6.13 -21.87 27.10
C SER A 880 4.94 -20.90 27.05
N LYS A 881 4.62 -20.34 28.23
CA LYS A 881 3.33 -19.72 28.62
C LYS A 881 2.88 -18.44 27.88
N ARG A 882 3.45 -18.14 26.70
CA ARG A 882 3.03 -17.05 25.78
C ARG A 882 3.20 -17.39 24.29
N VAL A 883 3.55 -18.63 23.93
CA VAL A 883 3.86 -19.04 22.53
C VAL A 883 2.62 -19.08 21.62
N CYS A 884 1.45 -19.29 22.19
CA CYS A 884 0.18 -19.58 21.51
C CYS A 884 -0.40 -18.38 20.72
N THR A 885 0.27 -17.95 19.66
CA THR A 885 -0.44 -17.32 18.53
C THR A 885 -1.23 -18.41 17.82
N THR A 886 -2.53 -18.18 17.63
CA THR A 886 -3.48 -19.04 16.89
C THR A 886 -2.88 -19.77 15.68
N VAL A 887 -2.10 -19.04 14.86
CA VAL A 887 -1.45 -19.60 13.66
C VAL A 887 -0.36 -20.62 14.00
N ALA A 888 0.50 -20.34 14.98
CA ALA A 888 1.55 -21.28 15.42
C ALA A 888 0.96 -22.60 15.95
N ILE A 889 -0.18 -22.51 16.66
CA ILE A 889 -0.87 -23.68 17.23
C ILE A 889 -1.40 -24.59 16.12
N ALA A 890 -2.05 -24.03 15.09
CA ALA A 890 -2.55 -24.78 13.94
C ALA A 890 -1.43 -25.49 13.17
N ILE A 891 -0.25 -24.87 13.04
CA ILE A 891 0.91 -25.46 12.35
C ILE A 891 1.53 -26.61 13.14
N VAL A 892 1.67 -26.47 14.46
CA VAL A 892 2.13 -27.57 15.33
C VAL A 892 1.16 -28.75 15.27
N ALA A 893 -0.14 -28.50 15.17
CA ALA A 893 -1.15 -29.54 15.02
C ALA A 893 -1.19 -30.19 13.62
N GLU A 894 -0.85 -29.45 12.55
CA GLU A 894 -0.60 -30.03 11.21
C GLU A 894 0.60 -30.98 11.26
N THR A 895 1.76 -30.50 11.73
CA THR A 895 3.02 -31.24 11.60
C THR A 895 3.24 -32.33 12.65
N CYS A 896 2.62 -32.20 13.83
CA CYS A 896 2.75 -33.13 14.96
C CYS A 896 1.44 -33.81 15.36
N ALA A 897 0.41 -33.73 14.50
CA ALA A 897 -0.97 -34.20 14.66
C ALA A 897 -1.79 -33.53 15.82
N PRO A 898 -3.10 -33.30 15.64
CA PRO A 898 -3.89 -32.48 16.57
C PRO A 898 -4.02 -33.04 18.00
N PHE A 899 -3.91 -34.36 18.19
CA PHE A 899 -4.02 -35.00 19.51
C PHE A 899 -3.03 -34.46 20.54
N THR A 900 -1.88 -33.93 20.10
CA THR A 900 -0.84 -33.36 20.97
C THR A 900 -1.17 -31.94 21.46
N VAL A 901 -2.08 -31.25 20.76
CA VAL A 901 -2.36 -29.81 20.92
C VAL A 901 -3.76 -29.57 21.49
N LEU A 902 -4.74 -30.33 21.01
CA LEU A 902 -6.15 -30.14 21.31
C LEU A 902 -6.49 -30.26 22.82
N PRO A 903 -5.96 -31.22 23.59
CA PRO A 903 -6.22 -31.30 25.03
C PRO A 903 -5.70 -30.09 25.80
N ALA A 904 -4.61 -29.45 25.35
CA ALA A 904 -4.08 -28.24 25.96
C ALA A 904 -5.01 -27.04 25.72
N LEU A 905 -5.46 -26.83 24.46
CA LEU A 905 -6.45 -25.81 24.12
C LEU A 905 -7.76 -25.98 24.91
N MET A 906 -8.28 -27.21 25.01
CA MET A 906 -9.50 -27.50 25.75
C MET A 906 -9.35 -27.26 27.27
N CYS A 907 -8.13 -27.37 27.82
CA CYS A 907 -7.84 -26.96 29.19
C CYS A 907 -7.74 -25.43 29.33
N GLU A 908 -7.18 -24.70 28.36
CA GLU A 908 -7.14 -23.23 28.35
C GLU A 908 -8.55 -22.61 28.27
N TYR A 909 -9.49 -23.23 27.53
CA TYR A 909 -10.89 -22.78 27.46
C TYR A 909 -11.62 -22.79 28.82
N ARG A 910 -11.16 -23.61 29.78
CA ARG A 910 -11.73 -23.68 31.15
C ARG A 910 -11.30 -22.50 32.03
N VAL A 911 -10.39 -21.64 31.57
CA VAL A 911 -10.05 -20.40 32.27
C VAL A 911 -11.20 -19.40 32.08
N PRO A 912 -11.78 -18.84 33.15
CA PRO A 912 -12.96 -17.96 33.08
C PRO A 912 -12.65 -16.55 32.55
N GLU A 913 -11.60 -16.38 31.75
CA GLU A 913 -11.31 -15.13 31.06
C GLU A 913 -11.87 -15.18 29.63
N LEU A 914 -12.92 -14.40 29.40
CA LEU A 914 -13.65 -14.29 28.13
C LEU A 914 -12.75 -13.94 26.92
N ASN A 915 -11.58 -13.32 27.14
CA ASN A 915 -10.56 -13.09 26.12
C ASN A 915 -9.80 -14.37 25.73
N VAL A 916 -9.46 -15.21 26.71
CA VAL A 916 -8.76 -16.50 26.53
C VAL A 916 -9.69 -17.48 25.84
N GLN A 917 -10.96 -17.56 26.24
CA GLN A 917 -11.99 -18.38 25.61
C GLN A 917 -12.19 -17.99 24.13
N ASN A 918 -12.35 -16.69 23.84
CA ASN A 918 -12.32 -16.14 22.48
C ASN A 918 -11.03 -16.47 21.71
N GLY A 919 -9.88 -16.52 22.40
CA GLY A 919 -8.58 -16.87 21.82
C GLY A 919 -8.47 -18.34 21.44
N VAL A 920 -8.98 -19.23 22.29
CA VAL A 920 -9.08 -20.67 22.02
C VAL A 920 -10.07 -20.94 20.90
N LEU A 921 -11.27 -20.34 20.90
CA LEU A 921 -12.25 -20.51 19.81
C LEU A 921 -11.69 -20.07 18.44
N LYS A 922 -10.98 -18.94 18.38
CA LYS A 922 -10.26 -18.54 17.15
C LYS A 922 -9.18 -19.56 16.77
N SER A 923 -8.44 -20.07 17.75
CA SER A 923 -7.39 -21.07 17.52
C SER A 923 -7.96 -22.41 17.04
N LEU A 924 -9.13 -22.83 17.52
CA LEU A 924 -9.88 -23.98 17.01
C LEU A 924 -10.42 -23.72 15.59
N SER A 925 -10.96 -22.53 15.30
CA SER A 925 -11.41 -22.15 13.95
C SER A 925 -10.30 -22.29 12.91
N PHE A 926 -9.11 -21.72 13.18
CA PHE A 926 -7.96 -21.83 12.28
C PHE A 926 -7.33 -23.22 12.29
N LEU A 927 -7.36 -23.95 13.41
CA LEU A 927 -6.93 -25.35 13.48
C LEU A 927 -7.74 -26.22 12.53
N PHE A 928 -9.08 -26.19 12.62
CA PHE A 928 -9.95 -27.00 11.76
C PHE A 928 -9.94 -26.53 10.29
N GLU A 929 -9.71 -25.25 10.00
CA GLU A 929 -9.45 -24.77 8.64
C GLU A 929 -8.18 -25.41 8.04
N TYR A 930 -7.14 -25.57 8.85
CA TYR A 930 -5.80 -25.91 8.39
C TYR A 930 -5.53 -27.43 8.34
N ILE A 931 -6.18 -28.23 9.21
CA ILE A 931 -6.03 -29.70 9.23
C ILE A 931 -7.00 -30.45 8.29
N GLY A 932 -8.07 -29.79 7.83
CA GLY A 932 -9.05 -30.36 6.91
C GLY A 932 -9.61 -31.72 7.34
N GLU A 933 -9.43 -32.74 6.49
CA GLU A 933 -9.93 -34.11 6.68
C GLU A 933 -9.43 -34.80 7.97
N MET A 934 -8.26 -34.40 8.49
CA MET A 934 -7.75 -34.90 9.77
C MET A 934 -8.64 -34.48 10.96
N GLY A 935 -9.54 -33.52 10.79
CA GLY A 935 -10.46 -33.08 11.82
C GLY A 935 -11.50 -34.12 12.24
N LYS A 936 -11.80 -35.13 11.40
CA LYS A 936 -12.87 -36.12 11.62
C LYS A 936 -12.77 -36.84 12.98
N ASP A 937 -11.56 -37.24 13.36
CA ASP A 937 -11.30 -38.05 14.56
C ASP A 937 -11.38 -37.21 15.85
N TYR A 938 -11.49 -35.89 15.72
CA TYR A 938 -11.51 -34.92 16.81
C TYR A 938 -12.86 -34.21 16.99
N VAL A 939 -13.82 -34.37 16.06
CA VAL A 939 -15.11 -33.65 16.10
C VAL A 939 -15.82 -33.84 17.45
N TYR A 940 -16.03 -35.09 17.85
CA TYR A 940 -16.73 -35.45 19.09
C TYR A 940 -16.05 -34.93 20.37
N ALA A 941 -14.72 -34.73 20.34
CA ALA A 941 -14.00 -34.14 21.48
C ALA A 941 -14.29 -32.64 21.62
N VAL A 942 -14.55 -31.94 20.51
CA VAL A 942 -14.74 -30.48 20.47
C VAL A 942 -16.22 -30.08 20.52
N THR A 943 -17.15 -30.99 20.22
CA THR A 943 -18.60 -30.70 20.24
C THR A 943 -19.08 -30.05 21.55
N PRO A 944 -18.73 -30.56 22.76
CA PRO A 944 -19.20 -29.96 24.01
C PRO A 944 -18.64 -28.55 24.29
N LEU A 945 -17.49 -28.20 23.70
CA LEU A 945 -16.91 -26.86 23.78
C LEU A 945 -17.65 -25.89 22.85
N LEU A 946 -18.07 -26.37 21.68
CA LEU A 946 -18.86 -25.58 20.73
C LEU A 946 -20.31 -25.41 21.18
N GLU A 947 -20.91 -26.38 21.89
CA GLU A 947 -22.22 -26.24 22.53
C GLU A 947 -22.26 -25.03 23.47
N ASP A 948 -21.31 -24.99 24.42
CA ASP A 948 -21.14 -23.88 25.38
C ASP A 948 -20.97 -22.54 24.64
N ALA A 949 -20.04 -22.47 23.68
CA ALA A 949 -19.76 -21.26 22.91
C ALA A 949 -20.87 -20.81 21.94
N LEU A 950 -21.79 -21.71 21.53
CA LEU A 950 -22.97 -21.39 20.72
C LEU A 950 -24.18 -20.95 21.57
N ILE A 951 -24.20 -21.33 22.85
CA ILE A 951 -25.24 -20.94 23.82
C ILE A 951 -24.87 -19.65 24.56
N ASP A 952 -23.57 -19.32 24.69
CA ASP A 952 -23.09 -18.15 25.43
C ASP A 952 -23.75 -16.83 25.00
N ARG A 953 -23.89 -15.91 25.96
CA ARG A 953 -24.54 -14.60 25.80
C ARG A 953 -23.78 -13.65 24.87
N ASP A 954 -22.46 -13.77 24.77
CA ASP A 954 -21.60 -12.94 23.91
C ASP A 954 -21.77 -13.26 22.42
N LEU A 955 -21.91 -12.19 21.63
CA LEU A 955 -22.00 -12.26 20.17
C LEU A 955 -20.71 -12.76 19.53
N VAL A 956 -19.54 -12.51 20.14
CA VAL A 956 -18.24 -12.92 19.58
C VAL A 956 -17.97 -14.41 19.81
N HIS A 957 -18.41 -14.97 20.94
CA HIS A 957 -18.42 -16.43 21.17
C HIS A 957 -19.27 -17.13 20.11
N ARG A 958 -20.55 -16.77 19.98
CA ARG A 958 -21.45 -17.40 18.99
C ARG A 958 -20.94 -17.22 17.55
N GLN A 959 -20.38 -16.05 17.20
CA GLN A 959 -19.75 -15.83 15.90
C GLN A 959 -18.55 -16.74 15.65
N THR A 960 -17.60 -16.83 16.58
CA THR A 960 -16.36 -17.62 16.40
C THR A 960 -16.61 -19.12 16.48
N ALA A 961 -17.59 -19.55 17.29
CA ALA A 961 -18.09 -20.92 17.28
C ALA A 961 -18.74 -21.27 15.92
N CYS A 962 -19.61 -20.41 15.36
CA CYS A 962 -20.16 -20.62 14.01
C CYS A 962 -19.07 -20.73 12.94
N THR A 963 -18.04 -19.87 12.98
CA THR A 963 -16.89 -20.00 12.06
C THR A 963 -16.15 -21.32 12.25
N THR A 964 -15.98 -21.79 13.49
CA THR A 964 -15.36 -23.10 13.78
C THR A 964 -16.20 -24.25 13.22
N VAL A 965 -17.52 -24.23 13.43
CA VAL A 965 -18.48 -25.19 12.86
C VAL A 965 -18.42 -25.21 11.33
N LYS A 966 -18.31 -24.03 10.68
CA LYS A 966 -18.13 -23.92 9.22
C LYS A 966 -16.90 -24.71 8.75
N HIS A 967 -15.75 -24.53 9.39
CA HIS A 967 -14.51 -25.23 8.98
C HIS A 967 -14.58 -26.73 9.27
N ILE A 968 -15.14 -27.15 10.41
CA ILE A 968 -15.36 -28.57 10.71
C ILE A 968 -16.29 -29.21 9.67
N ALA A 969 -17.45 -28.61 9.39
CA ALA A 969 -18.41 -29.16 8.44
C ALA A 969 -17.85 -29.28 7.02
N LEU A 970 -17.04 -28.32 6.56
CA LEU A 970 -16.36 -28.42 5.26
C LEU A 970 -15.22 -29.44 5.25
N GLY A 971 -14.45 -29.57 6.35
CA GLY A 971 -13.34 -30.51 6.45
C GLY A 971 -13.78 -31.98 6.62
N VAL A 972 -14.97 -32.22 7.17
CA VAL A 972 -15.46 -33.55 7.54
C VAL A 972 -16.65 -34.03 6.67
N ALA A 973 -17.04 -33.26 5.65
CA ALA A 973 -18.08 -33.63 4.70
C ALA A 973 -17.78 -34.99 4.02
N GLY A 974 -18.73 -35.92 4.09
CA GLY A 974 -18.59 -37.28 3.53
C GLY A 974 -17.72 -38.25 4.36
N LEU A 975 -17.21 -37.83 5.54
CA LEU A 975 -16.39 -38.69 6.41
C LEU A 975 -17.17 -39.38 7.54
N GLY A 976 -18.50 -39.29 7.55
CA GLY A 976 -19.38 -40.07 8.43
C GLY A 976 -19.75 -39.44 9.79
N CYS A 977 -19.37 -38.19 10.06
CA CYS A 977 -19.72 -37.48 11.31
C CYS A 977 -21.02 -36.66 11.20
N GLU A 978 -22.02 -37.18 10.48
CA GLU A 978 -23.27 -36.47 10.18
C GLU A 978 -24.10 -36.19 11.44
N ASP A 979 -24.09 -37.10 12.40
CA ASP A 979 -24.76 -36.98 13.70
C ASP A 979 -24.28 -35.76 14.51
N ALA A 980 -22.96 -35.59 14.62
CA ALA A 980 -22.35 -34.43 15.28
C ALA A 980 -22.66 -33.13 14.52
N MET A 981 -22.79 -33.17 13.19
CA MET A 981 -23.17 -32.01 12.39
C MET A 981 -24.66 -31.66 12.54
N VAL A 982 -25.58 -32.64 12.67
CA VAL A 982 -26.99 -32.38 13.01
C VAL A 982 -27.12 -31.74 14.38
N HIS A 983 -26.35 -32.24 15.36
CA HIS A 983 -26.34 -31.67 16.71
C HIS A 983 -25.84 -30.22 16.71
N LEU A 984 -24.72 -29.92 16.05
CA LEU A 984 -24.23 -28.55 15.89
C LEU A 984 -25.23 -27.65 15.12
N LEU A 985 -25.95 -28.17 14.12
CA LEU A 985 -27.01 -27.43 13.43
C LEU A 985 -28.14 -26.99 14.38
N ASN A 986 -28.51 -27.82 15.36
CA ASN A 986 -29.52 -27.46 16.36
C ASN A 986 -29.10 -26.26 17.23
N HIS A 987 -27.81 -26.11 17.51
CA HIS A 987 -27.26 -24.98 18.27
C HIS A 987 -26.95 -23.75 17.38
N VAL A 988 -26.68 -23.92 16.09
CA VAL A 988 -26.50 -22.81 15.12
C VAL A 988 -27.84 -22.19 14.72
N MET A 989 -28.88 -22.98 14.46
CA MET A 989 -30.15 -22.50 13.87
C MET A 989 -30.86 -21.37 14.65
N PRO A 990 -30.90 -21.33 16.01
CA PRO A 990 -31.50 -20.21 16.75
C PRO A 990 -30.86 -18.84 16.45
N ASN A 991 -29.57 -18.82 16.10
CA ASN A 991 -28.82 -17.60 15.82
C ASN A 991 -29.15 -16.95 14.47
N ILE A 992 -30.04 -17.56 13.66
CA ILE A 992 -30.46 -17.06 12.34
C ILE A 992 -31.16 -15.68 12.39
N PHE A 993 -31.67 -15.27 13.56
CA PHE A 993 -32.38 -13.98 13.72
C PHE A 993 -31.50 -12.79 14.12
N GLU A 994 -30.20 -13.02 14.26
CA GLU A 994 -29.20 -12.00 14.61
C GLU A 994 -29.12 -10.86 13.59
N THR A 995 -28.91 -9.64 14.09
CA THR A 995 -28.88 -8.43 13.25
C THR A 995 -27.48 -7.90 12.99
N SER A 996 -26.48 -8.36 13.75
CA SER A 996 -25.07 -7.97 13.56
C SER A 996 -24.52 -8.57 12.26
N PRO A 997 -24.03 -7.78 11.28
CA PRO A 997 -23.55 -8.27 9.99
C PRO A 997 -22.46 -9.35 10.08
N HIS A 998 -21.62 -9.29 11.12
CA HIS A 998 -20.55 -10.27 11.31
C HIS A 998 -21.07 -11.61 11.85
N VAL A 999 -22.07 -11.58 12.75
CA VAL A 999 -22.68 -12.78 13.33
C VAL A 999 -23.60 -13.45 12.31
N ILE A 1000 -24.50 -12.70 11.68
CA ILE A 1000 -25.46 -13.28 10.72
C ILE A 1000 -24.77 -13.88 9.49
N ASN A 1001 -23.65 -13.32 9.04
CA ASN A 1001 -22.86 -13.92 7.98
C ASN A 1001 -22.15 -15.20 8.45
N ALA A 1002 -21.52 -15.20 9.63
CA ALA A 1002 -20.92 -16.43 10.19
C ALA A 1002 -21.96 -17.55 10.39
N VAL A 1003 -23.19 -17.21 10.80
CA VAL A 1003 -24.32 -18.16 10.92
C VAL A 1003 -24.76 -18.67 9.54
N THR A 1004 -24.96 -17.79 8.53
CA THR A 1004 -25.34 -18.28 7.19
C THR A 1004 -24.24 -19.11 6.52
N ASP A 1005 -22.98 -18.74 6.71
CA ASP A 1005 -21.81 -19.50 6.25
C ASP A 1005 -21.74 -20.87 6.92
N ALA A 1006 -22.02 -20.95 8.23
CA ALA A 1006 -22.06 -22.22 8.97
C ALA A 1006 -23.20 -23.13 8.48
N ILE A 1007 -24.39 -22.58 8.23
CA ILE A 1007 -25.52 -23.34 7.67
C ILE A 1007 -25.21 -23.81 6.23
N GLU A 1008 -24.56 -22.98 5.41
CA GLU A 1008 -24.17 -23.36 4.04
C GLU A 1008 -23.08 -24.45 4.02
N ALA A 1009 -22.18 -24.47 5.02
CA ALA A 1009 -21.21 -25.54 5.24
C ALA A 1009 -21.86 -26.82 5.78
N LEU A 1010 -22.75 -26.72 6.77
CA LEU A 1010 -23.52 -27.85 7.30
C LEU A 1010 -24.38 -28.51 6.23
N ARG A 1011 -24.93 -27.74 5.27
CA ARG A 1011 -25.60 -28.24 4.05
C ARG A 1011 -24.69 -29.11 3.16
N VAL A 1012 -23.37 -28.87 3.15
CA VAL A 1012 -22.42 -29.74 2.43
C VAL A 1012 -22.15 -31.03 3.20
N ALA A 1013 -22.07 -30.96 4.53
CA ALA A 1013 -21.84 -32.13 5.38
C ALA A 1013 -23.07 -33.04 5.55
N LEU A 1014 -24.27 -32.47 5.65
CA LEU A 1014 -25.56 -33.15 5.91
C LEU A 1014 -26.42 -33.38 4.66
N GLY A 1015 -25.98 -32.88 3.52
CA GLY A 1015 -26.80 -32.75 2.32
C GLY A 1015 -27.93 -31.71 2.45
N PRO A 1016 -28.58 -31.34 1.33
CA PRO A 1016 -29.59 -30.30 1.32
C PRO A 1016 -30.93 -30.74 1.96
N GLY A 1017 -31.24 -32.04 1.96
CA GLY A 1017 -32.52 -32.55 2.46
C GLY A 1017 -32.75 -32.31 3.95
N ILE A 1018 -31.73 -32.55 4.79
CA ILE A 1018 -31.81 -32.31 6.24
C ILE A 1018 -32.02 -30.82 6.50
N VAL A 1019 -31.21 -29.94 5.90
CA VAL A 1019 -31.29 -28.49 6.14
C VAL A 1019 -32.60 -27.89 5.60
N LEU A 1020 -33.15 -28.44 4.51
CA LEU A 1020 -34.44 -28.00 3.96
C LEU A 1020 -35.59 -28.21 4.95
N ASN A 1021 -35.59 -29.31 5.73
CA ASN A 1021 -36.62 -29.59 6.74
C ASN A 1021 -36.68 -28.53 7.87
N TYR A 1022 -35.55 -27.90 8.20
CA TYR A 1022 -35.50 -26.79 9.15
C TYR A 1022 -36.05 -25.50 8.52
N ILE A 1023 -35.84 -25.30 7.21
CA ILE A 1023 -36.16 -24.04 6.50
C ILE A 1023 -37.60 -23.98 6.00
N VAL A 1024 -38.21 -25.09 5.57
CA VAL A 1024 -39.58 -25.14 5.04
C VAL A 1024 -40.59 -24.46 5.98
N GLN A 1025 -40.38 -24.58 7.30
CA GLN A 1025 -41.22 -23.98 8.34
C GLN A 1025 -41.28 -22.45 8.28
N GLY A 1026 -40.19 -21.79 7.87
CA GLY A 1026 -40.08 -20.31 7.86
C GLY A 1026 -40.37 -19.65 6.51
N LEU A 1027 -40.33 -20.39 5.39
CA LEU A 1027 -40.51 -19.84 4.03
C LEU A 1027 -41.84 -19.08 3.85
N PHE A 1028 -42.93 -19.65 4.36
CA PHE A 1028 -44.29 -19.09 4.24
C PHE A 1028 -44.85 -18.55 5.58
N HIS A 1029 -43.99 -18.45 6.61
CA HIS A 1029 -44.39 -18.00 7.94
C HIS A 1029 -45.04 -16.59 7.91
N PRO A 1030 -46.11 -16.29 8.68
CA PRO A 1030 -46.84 -15.02 8.58
C PRO A 1030 -46.00 -13.76 8.82
N ALA A 1031 -45.02 -13.80 9.73
CA ALA A 1031 -44.15 -12.66 10.01
C ALA A 1031 -43.11 -12.43 8.90
N ARG A 1032 -43.16 -11.25 8.26
CA ARG A 1032 -42.26 -10.85 7.15
C ARG A 1032 -40.77 -11.00 7.47
N ARG A 1033 -40.32 -10.57 8.66
CA ARG A 1033 -38.92 -10.67 9.10
C ARG A 1033 -38.40 -12.11 9.14
N VAL A 1034 -39.27 -13.09 9.43
CA VAL A 1034 -38.91 -14.52 9.40
C VAL A 1034 -38.71 -14.96 7.96
N ARG A 1035 -39.67 -14.66 7.07
CA ARG A 1035 -39.56 -14.99 5.64
C ARG A 1035 -38.30 -14.41 5.00
N GLU A 1036 -38.01 -13.12 5.19
CA GLU A 1036 -36.84 -12.45 4.58
C GLU A 1036 -35.51 -13.15 4.90
N ILE A 1037 -35.38 -13.70 6.12
CA ILE A 1037 -34.19 -14.43 6.57
C ILE A 1037 -34.19 -15.87 6.04
N TYR A 1038 -35.31 -16.59 6.12
CA TYR A 1038 -35.39 -17.98 5.65
C TYR A 1038 -35.26 -18.08 4.12
N TRP A 1039 -35.79 -17.10 3.37
CA TRP A 1039 -35.54 -16.98 1.93
C TRP A 1039 -34.07 -16.63 1.61
N LYS A 1040 -33.35 -15.88 2.46
CA LYS A 1040 -31.89 -15.67 2.28
C LYS A 1040 -31.14 -17.00 2.30
N VAL A 1041 -31.43 -17.88 3.27
CA VAL A 1041 -30.76 -19.18 3.41
C VAL A 1041 -31.21 -20.16 2.32
N TYR A 1042 -32.51 -20.21 2.02
CA TYR A 1042 -33.02 -21.00 0.89
C TYR A 1042 -32.38 -20.62 -0.45
N ASN A 1043 -32.18 -19.33 -0.71
CA ASN A 1043 -31.52 -18.88 -1.94
C ASN A 1043 -30.05 -19.34 -2.01
N SER A 1044 -29.32 -19.34 -0.89
CA SER A 1044 -27.97 -19.94 -0.81
C SER A 1044 -28.02 -21.45 -1.11
N MET A 1045 -28.93 -22.20 -0.48
CA MET A 1045 -29.11 -23.62 -0.76
C MET A 1045 -29.48 -23.92 -2.22
N TYR A 1046 -30.34 -23.09 -2.82
CA TYR A 1046 -30.78 -23.22 -4.20
C TYR A 1046 -29.63 -23.01 -5.17
N ILE A 1047 -28.82 -21.96 -4.98
CA ILE A 1047 -27.60 -21.71 -5.75
C ILE A 1047 -26.60 -22.87 -5.58
N GLY A 1048 -26.47 -23.43 -4.38
CA GLY A 1048 -25.49 -24.46 -4.05
C GLY A 1048 -25.89 -25.90 -4.36
N ALA A 1049 -27.17 -26.23 -4.59
CA ALA A 1049 -27.66 -27.61 -4.75
C ALA A 1049 -29.07 -27.72 -5.37
N GLN A 1050 -29.39 -26.95 -6.43
CA GLN A 1050 -30.71 -26.95 -7.08
C GLN A 1050 -31.29 -28.35 -7.33
N ASP A 1051 -30.58 -29.19 -8.10
CA ASP A 1051 -31.11 -30.48 -8.56
C ASP A 1051 -31.21 -31.50 -7.42
N ALA A 1052 -30.26 -31.45 -6.48
CA ALA A 1052 -30.27 -32.30 -5.29
C ALA A 1052 -31.38 -31.94 -4.28
N MET A 1053 -32.08 -30.81 -4.42
CA MET A 1053 -33.29 -30.50 -3.64
C MET A 1053 -34.56 -31.13 -4.23
N VAL A 1054 -34.56 -31.57 -5.50
CA VAL A 1054 -35.76 -32.09 -6.18
C VAL A 1054 -36.46 -33.22 -5.40
N PRO A 1055 -35.75 -34.21 -4.80
CA PRO A 1055 -36.39 -35.26 -4.00
C PRO A 1055 -37.01 -34.76 -2.69
N TYR A 1056 -36.49 -33.68 -2.11
CA TYR A 1056 -36.81 -33.24 -0.74
C TYR A 1056 -37.90 -32.17 -0.66
N TYR A 1057 -38.36 -31.60 -1.78
CA TYR A 1057 -39.49 -30.65 -1.75
C TYR A 1057 -40.77 -31.31 -1.20
N PRO A 1058 -41.45 -30.70 -0.21
CA PRO A 1058 -42.63 -31.27 0.42
C PRO A 1058 -43.79 -31.42 -0.56
N LYS A 1059 -44.61 -32.46 -0.37
CA LYS A 1059 -45.80 -32.70 -1.19
C LYS A 1059 -46.89 -31.67 -0.86
N VAL A 1060 -47.14 -30.73 -1.77
CA VAL A 1060 -48.28 -29.81 -1.67
C VAL A 1060 -49.49 -30.44 -2.41
N PRO A 1061 -50.67 -30.54 -1.77
CA PRO A 1061 -51.87 -31.01 -2.44
C PRO A 1061 -52.42 -29.94 -3.39
N SER A 1062 -52.75 -30.31 -4.62
CA SER A 1062 -53.33 -29.43 -5.64
C SER A 1062 -54.63 -28.75 -5.18
N ASP A 1063 -54.82 -27.49 -5.56
CA ASP A 1063 -56.08 -26.75 -5.31
C ASP A 1063 -57.03 -26.84 -6.53
N GLU A 1064 -58.21 -26.21 -6.45
CA GLU A 1064 -59.21 -26.20 -7.54
C GLU A 1064 -58.75 -25.49 -8.83
N ARG A 1065 -57.60 -24.81 -8.82
CA ARG A 1065 -57.11 -23.91 -9.88
C ARG A 1065 -55.73 -24.31 -10.42
N HIS A 1066 -54.96 -25.07 -9.65
CA HIS A 1066 -53.55 -25.37 -9.90
C HIS A 1066 -53.20 -26.80 -9.47
N ARG A 1067 -52.63 -27.55 -10.41
CA ARG A 1067 -52.04 -28.86 -10.16
C ARG A 1067 -50.61 -28.70 -9.63
N TRP A 1068 -50.44 -28.81 -8.31
CA TRP A 1068 -49.13 -28.74 -7.64
C TRP A 1068 -48.50 -30.13 -7.42
N THR A 1069 -49.25 -31.21 -7.65
CA THR A 1069 -48.76 -32.58 -7.58
C THR A 1069 -47.90 -32.98 -8.77
N ARG A 1070 -46.63 -33.30 -8.51
CA ARG A 1070 -45.68 -33.95 -9.44
C ARG A 1070 -46.04 -35.43 -9.55
N GLU A 1071 -46.89 -35.79 -10.51
CA GLU A 1071 -47.37 -37.17 -10.69
C GLU A 1071 -46.32 -38.09 -11.31
N GLU A 1072 -45.36 -37.51 -12.02
CA GLU A 1072 -44.26 -38.19 -12.70
C GLU A 1072 -43.28 -38.87 -11.72
N LEU A 1073 -43.26 -38.40 -10.46
CA LEU A 1073 -42.49 -39.00 -9.36
C LEU A 1073 -43.22 -40.17 -8.68
N TYR A 1074 -44.42 -40.52 -9.15
CA TYR A 1074 -45.23 -41.65 -8.65
C TYR A 1074 -45.54 -42.68 -9.76
N TYR A 1075 -44.83 -42.62 -10.88
CA TYR A 1075 -44.78 -43.74 -11.82
C TYR A 1075 -43.85 -44.82 -11.26
N PHE A 1076 -44.35 -46.06 -11.20
CA PHE A 1076 -43.68 -47.26 -10.67
C PHE A 1076 -43.56 -48.31 -11.78
#